data_AF-A0A7X2XVL2-F1
#
_entry.id   AF-A0A7X2XVL2-F1
#
_cell.length_a   1.000
_cell.length_b   1.000
_cell.length_c   1.000
_cell.angle_alpha   90.00
_cell.angle_beta   90.00
_cell.angle_gamma   90.00
#
_symmetry.space_group_name_H-M   'P 1'
#
loop_
_entity.id
_entity.type
_entity.pdbx_description
1 polymer ?
#
loop_
_entity_poly.entity_id
_entity_poly.type
_entity_poly.pdbx_seq_one_letter_code
_entity_poly.pdbx_strand_id
1 'polypeptide(L)'
;MTQIAEVIVDVPTMQTNTPYSYKIPAALSDQLQPGMRVVVPFGNGGRKVQGFVWQVKPDAKPDPEVTLKTIDTVMDPTPVVNAELMQLAGWLARTTYAFTITCLQTMLPNALKAKYQKWVKPSPELSQPVRQQIFGEQSELLWDDSLKPEIVKQLLTLNRQHLVQVHYAVNNQSHVKKITMVKPAMSTNELVRARKALRSTAVKQATLIDYLIAHREPISQPELEHNLKVTSTILNTGEANGWLTRQAKEVYRDPFQTAVAQTAALHLNADQEKAVHAICEATDQQHPETFLLEGVTGSGKTEVYLQAMANALKQGKQALMLVPEISLTPQIVGRVRGRFGKRVAVLHSGLSAGERFDEWRRIQRGEAQVVVGARSAVFAPLKNLGVIIVDEEHEGSYKQEDNPRYHARDVALWRSRYHHCPVVLGSATPSLESRARAQKNVYTRLVLPHRVNQQQLPQVTVVDMTEELRHHKESNFSTPLMTAIQDRLQRGEQTLLMLNRRGYSSFVMCRDCGFVLQCPNCDISLTLHMDTKTMKCHYCGHEEPIPHICPNCHSRHIRYYGTGTQKVEQELKSLLPAARIIRMDVDTTRRKGAHERLLRRFGSHQADILLGTQMIAKGLDFPDVTLVGVLNADTSLGLPDFRASERTFQLLTQVSGRAGRAEKPGQVFIQTYNPDHYAIQLAKTQNYEQFFGREMQLRHRGNYPPYYFAVKLTASDVDEHKAAEAMVSIVRKLKTVLTPKAILLGPTPSAIARVNKRYYYQLVIKYKKEPQLDSALFEILSQAQKVSRGGLQIAIDRNPMSFM
;
A
#
# COMPACT_ATOMS: atom_id res chain seq x y z
N MET A 1 -32.31 12.13 32.01
CA MET A 1 -32.30 11.07 30.98
C MET A 1 -30.90 10.49 30.91
N THR A 2 -30.77 9.18 30.69
CA THR A 2 -29.45 8.50 30.68
C THR A 2 -28.90 8.52 29.25
N GLN A 3 -27.77 9.20 29.02
CA GLN A 3 -27.10 9.12 27.71
C GLN A 3 -26.46 7.73 27.52
N ILE A 4 -26.69 7.12 26.36
CA ILE A 4 -26.16 5.80 26.00
C ILE A 4 -25.22 5.96 24.80
N ALA A 5 -24.08 5.26 24.85
CA ALA A 5 -23.21 5.08 23.69
C ALA A 5 -23.30 3.65 23.18
N GLU A 6 -23.38 3.51 21.86
CA GLU A 6 -23.18 2.25 21.16
C GLU A 6 -21.70 2.11 20.80
N VAL A 7 -21.06 1.03 21.24
CA VAL A 7 -19.62 0.81 21.09
C VAL A 7 -19.36 -0.50 20.36
N ILE A 8 -18.61 -0.44 19.26
CA ILE A 8 -18.06 -1.63 18.60
C ILE A 8 -16.77 -2.02 19.34
N VAL A 9 -16.81 -3.13 20.04
CA VAL A 9 -15.71 -3.62 20.89
C VAL A 9 -14.71 -4.46 20.11
N ASP A 10 -13.44 -4.32 20.48
CA ASP A 10 -12.34 -5.15 20.02
C ASP A 10 -12.14 -6.34 20.95
N VAL A 11 -12.72 -7.47 20.55
CA VAL A 11 -12.59 -8.74 21.26
C VAL A 11 -11.85 -9.71 20.36
N PRO A 12 -10.56 -9.99 20.62
CA PRO A 12 -9.73 -10.85 19.76
C PRO A 12 -10.31 -12.24 19.51
N THR A 13 -11.10 -12.76 20.46
CA THR A 13 -11.71 -14.10 20.41
C THR A 13 -13.09 -14.13 19.75
N MET A 14 -13.71 -12.98 19.47
CA MET A 14 -15.04 -12.88 18.87
C MET A 14 -15.24 -11.50 18.24
N GLN A 15 -15.00 -11.38 16.94
CA GLN A 15 -15.18 -10.10 16.24
C GLN A 15 -16.68 -9.86 15.98
N THR A 16 -17.17 -8.63 16.17
CA THR A 16 -18.60 -8.32 16.03
C THR A 16 -18.84 -7.20 15.02
N ASN A 17 -20.01 -7.26 14.38
CA ASN A 17 -20.59 -6.14 13.63
C ASN A 17 -21.61 -5.36 14.47
N THR A 18 -22.09 -5.96 15.55
CA THR A 18 -23.12 -5.41 16.43
C THR A 18 -22.46 -4.56 17.51
N PRO A 19 -22.85 -3.28 17.66
CA PRO A 19 -22.39 -2.47 18.77
C PRO A 19 -23.07 -2.92 20.08
N TYR A 20 -22.39 -2.70 21.20
CA TYR A 20 -22.91 -2.92 22.53
C TYR A 20 -23.25 -1.58 23.21
N SER A 21 -24.34 -1.55 23.95
CA SER A 21 -24.81 -0.35 24.65
C SER A 21 -24.10 -0.17 25.99
N TYR A 22 -23.61 1.05 26.23
CA TYR A 22 -22.96 1.45 27.47
C TYR A 22 -23.54 2.77 27.99
N LYS A 23 -23.64 2.89 29.32
CA LYS A 23 -23.98 4.16 29.97
C LYS A 23 -22.80 5.13 29.86
N ILE A 24 -23.09 6.37 29.48
CA ILE A 24 -22.10 7.45 29.45
C ILE A 24 -22.01 8.08 30.86
N PRO A 25 -20.84 8.14 31.50
CA PRO A 25 -20.65 8.91 32.73
C PRO A 25 -21.07 10.38 32.54
N ALA A 26 -21.72 10.97 33.54
CA ALA A 26 -22.14 12.39 33.48
C ALA A 26 -20.96 13.35 33.22
N ALA A 27 -19.75 12.99 33.65
CA ALA A 27 -18.53 13.75 33.38
C ALA A 27 -18.14 13.77 31.89
N LEU A 28 -18.49 12.72 31.13
CA LEU A 28 -18.18 12.56 29.71
C LEU A 28 -19.37 12.93 28.80
N SER A 29 -20.50 13.29 29.40
CA SER A 29 -21.69 13.80 28.73
C SER A 29 -21.31 14.98 27.84
N ASP A 30 -21.80 14.98 26.60
CA ASP A 30 -21.56 16.01 25.56
C ASP A 30 -20.12 16.06 25.00
N GLN A 31 -19.22 15.23 25.52
CA GLN A 31 -17.82 15.18 25.09
C GLN A 31 -17.54 14.03 24.13
N LEU A 32 -18.23 12.91 24.35
CA LEU A 32 -18.11 11.72 23.55
C LEU A 32 -18.69 11.94 22.14
N GLN A 33 -17.92 11.58 21.11
CA GLN A 33 -18.35 11.67 19.71
C GLN A 33 -18.15 10.32 19.01
N PRO A 34 -18.98 9.99 18.01
CA PRO A 34 -18.73 8.87 17.12
C PRO A 34 -17.30 8.92 16.54
N GLY A 35 -16.65 7.75 16.46
CA GLY A 35 -15.29 7.60 15.96
C GLY A 35 -14.18 7.83 17.00
N MET A 36 -14.54 8.24 18.22
CA MET A 36 -13.63 8.20 19.37
C MET A 36 -13.41 6.77 19.83
N ARG A 37 -12.21 6.47 20.33
CA ARG A 37 -11.95 5.20 21.00
C ARG A 37 -12.22 5.31 22.49
N VAL A 38 -12.69 4.21 23.06
CA VAL A 38 -13.02 4.08 24.47
C VAL A 38 -12.52 2.75 25.01
N VAL A 39 -12.29 2.70 26.32
CA VAL A 39 -12.14 1.46 27.07
C VAL A 39 -13.46 1.17 27.76
N VAL A 40 -13.94 -0.07 27.64
CA VAL A 40 -15.21 -0.50 28.22
C VAL A 40 -15.07 -1.89 28.87
N PRO A 41 -15.80 -2.19 29.96
CA PRO A 41 -15.87 -3.53 30.52
C PRO A 41 -16.71 -4.46 29.63
N PHE A 42 -16.25 -5.67 29.37
CA PHE A 42 -16.90 -6.64 28.50
C PHE A 42 -16.96 -8.06 29.08
N GLY A 43 -18.07 -8.76 28.85
CA GLY A 43 -18.34 -10.10 29.39
C GLY A 43 -18.58 -10.15 30.90
N ASN A 44 -18.87 -11.32 31.46
CA ASN A 44 -19.28 -11.47 32.87
C ASN A 44 -18.14 -11.14 33.86
N GLY A 45 -16.89 -11.42 33.49
CA GLY A 45 -15.71 -11.11 34.32
C GLY A 45 -15.24 -9.65 34.29
N GLY A 46 -15.95 -8.74 33.64
CA GLY A 46 -15.63 -7.30 33.66
C GLY A 46 -14.31 -6.92 32.96
N ARG A 47 -13.77 -7.77 32.08
CA ARG A 47 -12.51 -7.50 31.38
C ARG A 47 -12.59 -6.20 30.59
N LYS A 48 -11.62 -5.31 30.77
CA LYS A 48 -11.50 -4.08 29.99
C LYS A 48 -11.03 -4.39 28.56
N VAL A 49 -11.77 -3.90 27.58
CA VAL A 49 -11.44 -4.01 26.14
C VAL A 49 -11.52 -2.63 25.50
N GLN A 50 -10.78 -2.45 24.41
CA GLN A 50 -10.89 -1.24 23.60
C GLN A 50 -12.10 -1.34 22.68
N GLY A 51 -12.64 -0.20 22.27
CA GLY A 51 -13.72 -0.13 21.30
C GLY A 51 -13.82 1.24 20.67
N PHE A 52 -14.70 1.35 19.68
CA PHE A 52 -15.01 2.59 18.98
C PHE A 52 -16.43 3.00 19.26
N VAL A 53 -16.64 4.25 19.64
CA VAL A 53 -17.97 4.84 19.75
C VAL A 53 -18.57 4.86 18.35
N TRP A 54 -19.62 4.09 18.15
CA TRP A 54 -20.34 3.99 16.89
C TRP A 54 -21.44 5.04 16.79
N GLN A 55 -22.20 5.22 17.86
CA GLN A 55 -23.28 6.19 17.95
C GLN A 55 -23.45 6.66 19.40
N VAL A 56 -23.90 7.89 19.58
CA VAL A 56 -24.34 8.43 20.87
C VAL A 56 -25.84 8.68 20.79
N LYS A 57 -26.59 8.18 21.78
CA LYS A 57 -28.05 8.29 21.91
C LYS A 57 -28.38 9.08 23.18
N PRO A 58 -28.66 10.39 23.07
CA PRO A 58 -28.85 11.25 24.23
C PRO A 58 -30.11 10.93 25.04
N ASP A 59 -31.16 10.43 24.38
CA ASP A 59 -32.50 10.20 24.97
C ASP A 59 -32.98 8.75 24.84
N ALA A 60 -32.05 7.78 24.90
CA ALA A 60 -32.44 6.38 24.83
C ALA A 60 -33.07 5.91 26.15
N LYS A 61 -34.24 5.26 26.06
CA LYS A 61 -34.82 4.47 27.16
C LYS A 61 -34.17 3.09 27.12
N PRO A 62 -33.23 2.75 28.03
CA PRO A 62 -32.72 1.39 28.09
C PRO A 62 -33.87 0.44 28.43
N ASP A 63 -33.76 -0.78 27.92
CA ASP A 63 -34.62 -1.88 28.32
C ASP A 63 -34.54 -2.05 29.86
N PRO A 64 -35.66 -2.00 30.60
CA PRO A 64 -35.67 -2.14 32.05
C PRO A 64 -35.00 -3.42 32.55
N GLU A 65 -34.98 -4.49 31.74
CA GLU A 65 -34.39 -5.78 32.10
C GLU A 65 -32.86 -5.83 31.88
N VAL A 66 -32.28 -4.83 31.20
CA VAL A 66 -30.86 -4.83 30.83
C VAL A 66 -30.05 -3.88 31.72
N THR A 67 -29.19 -4.46 32.55
CA THR A 67 -28.22 -3.67 33.34
C THR A 67 -27.07 -3.18 32.46
N LEU A 68 -27.04 -1.88 32.16
CA LEU A 68 -25.96 -1.27 31.38
C LEU A 68 -24.69 -1.09 32.21
N LYS A 69 -23.55 -1.50 31.64
CA LYS A 69 -22.23 -1.13 32.15
C LYS A 69 -21.86 0.28 31.71
N THR A 70 -20.94 0.89 32.44
CA THR A 70 -20.49 2.27 32.20
C THR A 70 -19.21 2.29 31.36
N ILE A 71 -19.05 3.29 30.49
CA ILE A 71 -17.78 3.54 29.80
C ILE A 71 -16.71 3.85 30.85
N ASP A 72 -15.56 3.18 30.74
CA ASP A 72 -14.48 3.28 31.71
C ASP A 72 -13.59 4.51 31.43
N THR A 73 -13.07 4.64 30.19
CA THR A 73 -12.17 5.75 29.83
C THR A 73 -12.28 6.11 28.36
N VAL A 74 -12.17 7.41 28.03
CA VAL A 74 -12.06 7.91 26.65
C VAL A 74 -10.59 7.94 26.23
N MET A 75 -10.29 7.28 25.12
CA MET A 75 -8.92 7.16 24.64
C MET A 75 -8.45 8.37 23.84
N ASP A 76 -9.32 9.06 23.11
CA ASP A 76 -8.90 10.19 22.26
C ASP A 76 -9.76 11.44 22.53
N PRO A 77 -9.15 12.63 22.54
CA PRO A 77 -9.87 13.88 22.77
C PRO A 77 -10.69 14.33 21.55
N THR A 78 -10.44 13.75 20.39
CA THR A 78 -11.15 13.95 19.12
C THR A 78 -11.30 12.62 18.39
N PRO A 79 -12.32 12.45 17.53
CA PRO A 79 -12.47 11.23 16.73
C PRO A 79 -11.21 10.90 15.93
N VAL A 80 -10.72 9.66 16.06
CA VAL A 80 -9.59 9.16 15.26
C VAL A 80 -10.04 8.59 13.92
N VAL A 81 -11.32 8.24 13.83
CA VAL A 81 -12.02 7.86 12.60
C VAL A 81 -13.12 8.90 12.39
N ASN A 82 -13.13 9.57 11.24
CA ASN A 82 -14.16 10.57 10.93
C ASN A 82 -15.45 9.88 10.45
N ALA A 83 -16.53 10.66 10.27
CA ALA A 83 -17.83 10.14 9.81
C ALA A 83 -17.73 9.38 8.47
N GLU A 84 -16.93 9.88 7.52
CA GLU A 84 -16.64 9.20 6.26
C GLU A 84 -16.09 7.78 6.49
N LEU A 85 -14.99 7.68 7.25
CA LEU A 85 -14.31 6.40 7.47
C LEU A 85 -15.17 5.43 8.28
N MET A 86 -16.05 5.91 9.16
CA MET A 86 -17.03 5.06 9.83
C MET A 86 -18.05 4.46 8.85
N GLN A 87 -18.61 5.27 7.94
CA GLN A 87 -19.51 4.77 6.90
C GLN A 87 -18.78 3.80 5.96
N LEU A 88 -17.55 4.15 5.57
CA LEU A 88 -16.70 3.29 4.77
C LEU A 88 -16.42 1.97 5.48
N ALA A 89 -16.20 1.95 6.79
CA ALA A 89 -15.94 0.72 7.53
C ALA A 89 -17.15 -0.23 7.51
N GLY A 90 -18.36 0.31 7.61
CA GLY A 90 -19.60 -0.46 7.45
C GLY A 90 -19.76 -1.02 6.03
N TRP A 91 -19.47 -0.22 5.01
CA TRP A 91 -19.48 -0.67 3.61
C TRP A 91 -18.40 -1.73 3.34
N LEU A 92 -17.20 -1.55 3.88
CA LEU A 92 -16.06 -2.45 3.72
C LEU A 92 -16.37 -3.81 4.33
N ALA A 93 -16.86 -3.83 5.58
CA ALA A 93 -17.28 -5.04 6.28
C ALA A 93 -18.28 -5.85 5.45
N ARG A 94 -19.28 -5.18 4.87
CA ARG A 94 -20.29 -5.79 4.00
C ARG A 94 -19.71 -6.33 2.69
N THR A 95 -18.81 -5.59 2.06
CA THR A 95 -18.31 -5.92 0.72
C THR A 95 -17.16 -6.93 0.71
N THR A 96 -16.41 -7.02 1.81
CA THR A 96 -15.28 -7.94 1.95
C THR A 96 -15.56 -9.11 2.88
N TYR A 97 -16.80 -9.26 3.36
CA TYR A 97 -17.18 -10.27 4.37
C TYR A 97 -16.24 -10.24 5.58
N ALA A 98 -16.10 -9.05 6.14
CA ALA A 98 -15.26 -8.80 7.30
C ALA A 98 -16.10 -8.23 8.45
N PHE A 99 -15.48 -8.11 9.62
CA PHE A 99 -16.10 -7.46 10.75
C PHE A 99 -15.79 -5.96 10.77
N THR A 100 -16.76 -5.14 11.17
CA THR A 100 -16.64 -3.68 11.24
C THR A 100 -15.45 -3.28 12.11
N ILE A 101 -15.23 -3.97 13.23
CA ILE A 101 -14.06 -3.70 14.08
C ILE A 101 -12.73 -3.89 13.34
N THR A 102 -12.61 -4.97 12.57
CA THR A 102 -11.42 -5.27 11.76
C THR A 102 -11.21 -4.19 10.69
N CYS A 103 -12.29 -3.70 10.10
CA CYS A 103 -12.25 -2.60 9.13
C CYS A 103 -11.78 -1.30 9.78
N LEU A 104 -12.35 -0.91 10.93
CA LEU A 104 -11.96 0.29 11.69
C LEU A 104 -10.49 0.23 12.10
N GLN A 105 -10.03 -0.92 12.61
CA GLN A 105 -8.62 -1.12 12.92
C GLN A 105 -7.75 -1.00 11.68
N THR A 106 -8.15 -1.58 10.55
CA THR A 106 -7.36 -1.54 9.31
C THR A 106 -7.12 -0.12 8.81
N MET A 107 -8.07 0.79 9.05
CA MET A 107 -7.95 2.21 8.65
C MET A 107 -6.97 3.00 9.52
N LEU A 108 -6.63 2.54 10.72
CA LEU A 108 -5.75 3.27 11.64
C LEU A 108 -4.27 2.88 11.50
N PRO A 109 -3.34 3.83 11.65
CA PRO A 109 -1.91 3.54 11.77
C PRO A 109 -1.61 2.68 13.01
N ASN A 110 -0.65 1.77 12.90
CA ASN A 110 -0.26 0.87 14.00
C ASN A 110 0.17 1.61 15.28
N ALA A 111 0.72 2.82 15.18
CA ALA A 111 1.05 3.66 16.33
C ALA A 111 -0.18 4.00 17.19
N LEU A 112 -1.35 4.17 16.56
CA LEU A 112 -2.60 4.35 17.29
C LEU A 112 -3.09 3.03 17.88
N LYS A 113 -2.76 1.86 17.30
CA LYS A 113 -3.16 0.54 17.85
C LYS A 113 -2.36 0.10 19.07
N ALA A 114 -1.13 0.61 19.23
CA ALA A 114 -0.27 0.27 20.36
C ALA A 114 -0.79 0.88 21.68
N LYS A 115 -0.41 0.30 22.83
CA LYS A 115 -0.62 0.95 24.13
C LYS A 115 0.27 2.20 24.19
N TYR A 116 -0.34 3.36 24.07
CA TYR A 116 0.33 4.65 24.21
C TYR A 116 -0.11 5.33 25.51
N GLN A 117 0.82 6.05 26.12
CA GLN A 117 0.56 7.02 27.18
C GLN A 117 0.19 8.35 26.53
N LYS A 118 -0.81 9.02 27.05
CA LYS A 118 -1.20 10.35 26.57
C LYS A 118 -0.69 11.38 27.54
N TRP A 119 -0.22 12.50 27.04
CA TRP A 119 0.23 13.60 27.86
C TRP A 119 -0.49 14.86 27.41
N VAL A 120 -0.98 15.65 28.35
CA VAL A 120 -1.63 16.92 28.08
C VAL A 120 -0.71 18.03 28.49
N LYS A 121 -0.63 19.07 27.66
CA LYS A 121 0.16 20.26 27.94
C LYS A 121 -0.75 21.50 27.92
N PRO A 122 -0.63 22.43 28.87
CA PRO A 122 -1.35 23.68 28.82
C PRO A 122 -0.83 24.57 27.69
N SER A 123 -1.75 25.26 26.98
CA SER A 123 -1.42 26.35 26.06
C SER A 123 -0.85 27.54 26.85
N PRO A 124 0.01 28.40 26.25
CA PRO A 124 0.41 29.67 26.87
C PRO A 124 -0.77 30.58 27.25
N GLU A 125 -1.91 30.42 26.58
CA GLU A 125 -3.14 31.19 26.77
C GLU A 125 -4.04 30.63 27.88
N LEU A 126 -3.70 29.49 28.48
CA LEU A 126 -4.47 28.91 29.57
C LEU A 126 -4.32 29.74 30.85
N SER A 127 -5.44 30.10 31.48
CA SER A 127 -5.43 30.90 32.71
C SER A 127 -4.67 30.21 33.86
N GLN A 128 -3.86 30.98 34.58
CA GLN A 128 -3.04 30.50 35.71
C GLN A 128 -3.84 29.70 36.77
N PRO A 129 -5.06 30.11 37.20
CA PRO A 129 -5.82 29.37 38.18
C PRO A 129 -6.21 27.96 37.70
N VAL A 130 -6.65 27.85 36.44
CA VAL A 130 -7.05 26.58 35.82
C VAL A 130 -5.82 25.70 35.56
N ARG A 131 -4.69 26.32 35.19
CA ARG A 131 -3.42 25.62 35.02
C ARG A 131 -2.94 24.99 36.33
N GLN A 132 -2.99 25.73 37.43
CA GLN A 132 -2.55 25.23 38.74
C GLN A 132 -3.50 24.16 39.28
N GLN A 133 -4.80 24.26 39.01
CA GLN A 133 -5.80 23.25 39.38
C GLN A 133 -5.60 21.91 38.64
N ILE A 134 -5.28 21.94 37.34
CA ILE A 134 -5.23 20.73 36.50
C ILE A 134 -3.82 20.13 36.43
N PHE A 135 -2.79 20.96 36.35
CA PHE A 135 -1.41 20.54 36.14
C PHE A 135 -0.54 20.69 37.39
N GLY A 136 -0.98 21.46 38.41
CA GLY A 136 -0.13 21.81 39.55
C GLY A 136 1.15 22.51 39.09
N GLU A 137 2.29 22.05 39.59
CA GLU A 137 3.62 22.49 39.13
C GLU A 137 4.13 21.74 37.89
N GLN A 138 3.40 20.73 37.41
CA GLN A 138 3.85 19.90 36.30
C GLN A 138 3.70 20.63 34.97
N SER A 139 4.69 20.47 34.09
CA SER A 139 4.64 21.02 32.74
C SER A 139 3.68 20.25 31.82
N GLU A 140 3.43 18.98 32.12
CA GLU A 140 2.62 18.05 31.31
C GLU A 140 1.91 17.07 32.26
N LEU A 141 0.68 16.67 31.96
CA LEU A 141 -0.12 15.74 32.77
C LEU A 141 -0.36 14.43 32.00
N LEU A 142 -0.10 13.28 32.62
CA LEU A 142 -0.41 11.98 32.02
C LEU A 142 -1.94 11.76 31.99
N TRP A 143 -2.49 11.51 30.80
CA TRP A 143 -3.88 11.16 30.57
C TRP A 143 -4.04 9.64 30.45
N ASP A 144 -4.13 9.02 31.61
CA ASP A 144 -4.41 7.60 31.79
C ASP A 144 -5.66 7.39 32.66
N ASP A 145 -5.91 6.13 33.03
CA ASP A 145 -7.05 5.71 33.83
C ASP A 145 -6.98 6.22 35.29
N SER A 146 -5.88 6.88 35.70
CA SER A 146 -5.73 7.47 37.05
C SER A 146 -6.36 8.85 37.18
N LEU A 147 -6.67 9.53 36.06
CA LEU A 147 -7.28 10.85 36.09
C LEU A 147 -8.72 10.81 36.59
N LYS A 148 -9.05 11.73 37.50
CA LYS A 148 -10.42 11.92 37.98
C LYS A 148 -11.34 12.34 36.82
N PRO A 149 -12.59 11.82 36.74
CA PRO A 149 -13.53 12.16 35.67
C PRO A 149 -13.76 13.67 35.49
N GLU A 150 -13.71 14.45 36.58
CA GLU A 150 -13.83 15.92 36.53
C GLU A 150 -12.68 16.59 35.77
N ILE A 151 -11.45 16.11 35.99
CA ILE A 151 -10.25 16.61 35.30
C ILE A 151 -10.32 16.22 33.83
N VAL A 152 -10.70 14.98 33.52
CA VAL A 152 -10.92 14.51 32.14
C VAL A 152 -11.94 15.40 31.42
N LYS A 153 -13.04 15.76 32.09
CA LYS A 153 -14.05 16.70 31.57
C LYS A 153 -13.45 18.06 31.25
N GLN A 154 -12.71 18.66 32.18
CA GLN A 154 -12.08 19.96 31.96
C GLN A 154 -11.08 19.91 30.80
N LEU A 155 -10.24 18.88 30.73
CA LEU A 155 -9.27 18.68 29.66
C LEU A 155 -9.92 18.54 28.28
N LEU A 156 -11.04 17.80 28.17
CA LEU A 156 -11.79 17.67 26.92
C LEU A 156 -12.40 19.02 26.47
N THR A 157 -12.96 19.80 27.41
CA THR A 157 -13.47 21.15 27.13
C THR A 157 -12.36 22.10 26.68
N LEU A 158 -11.24 22.14 27.41
CA LEU A 158 -10.10 22.99 27.09
C LEU A 158 -9.46 22.61 25.74
N ASN A 159 -9.46 21.32 25.38
CA ASN A 159 -8.92 20.86 24.11
C ASN A 159 -9.79 21.32 22.92
N ARG A 160 -11.12 21.36 23.08
CA ARG A 160 -12.04 21.94 22.08
C ARG A 160 -11.82 23.44 21.89
N GLN A 161 -11.42 24.13 22.96
CA GLN A 161 -11.09 25.56 22.93
C GLN A 161 -9.64 25.84 22.51
N HIS A 162 -8.86 24.82 22.16
CA HIS A 162 -7.43 24.92 21.83
C HIS A 162 -6.53 25.44 22.97
N LEU A 163 -7.01 25.42 24.22
CA LEU A 163 -6.29 25.89 25.41
C LEU A 163 -5.41 24.82 26.08
N VAL A 164 -5.56 23.56 25.68
CA VAL A 164 -4.61 22.49 26.01
C VAL A 164 -4.30 21.68 24.77
N GLN A 165 -3.10 21.12 24.72
CA GLN A 165 -2.61 20.32 23.62
C GLN A 165 -2.34 18.90 24.09
N VAL A 166 -3.10 17.94 23.57
CA VAL A 166 -2.87 16.52 23.82
C VAL A 166 -1.81 15.99 22.86
N HIS A 167 -0.79 15.34 23.41
CA HIS A 167 0.24 14.65 22.66
C HIS A 167 0.40 13.22 23.14
N TYR A 168 0.92 12.37 22.26
CA TYR A 168 0.93 10.92 22.45
C TYR A 168 2.38 10.44 22.63
N ALA A 169 2.59 9.55 23.59
CA ALA A 169 3.87 8.90 23.89
C ALA A 169 3.66 7.37 23.84
N VAL A 170 4.16 6.71 22.80
CA VAL A 170 4.09 5.23 22.71
C VAL A 170 5.20 4.62 23.58
N ASN A 171 4.88 3.62 24.41
CA ASN A 171 5.90 2.86 25.15
C ASN A 171 6.84 2.19 24.13
N ASN A 172 8.03 2.78 24.00
CA ASN A 172 9.08 2.48 23.03
C ASN A 172 8.72 2.71 21.54
N GLN A 173 9.44 3.67 20.95
CA GLN A 173 9.68 3.91 19.51
C GLN A 173 8.86 4.97 18.74
N SER A 174 7.99 5.75 19.36
CA SER A 174 7.33 6.85 18.63
C SER A 174 6.78 7.97 19.51
N HIS A 175 7.66 8.64 20.27
CA HIS A 175 7.35 9.96 20.84
C HIS A 175 7.16 11.00 19.73
N VAL A 176 6.44 12.08 19.99
CA VAL A 176 6.62 13.32 19.23
C VAL A 176 8.10 13.72 19.29
N LYS A 177 8.75 13.92 18.14
CA LYS A 177 10.16 14.36 18.16
C LYS A 177 10.19 15.81 18.64
N LYS A 178 10.69 16.04 19.84
CA LYS A 178 10.96 17.38 20.37
C LYS A 178 12.41 17.72 20.05
N ILE A 179 12.68 18.93 19.56
CA ILE A 179 14.03 19.47 19.44
C ILE A 179 14.10 20.69 20.37
N THR A 180 15.18 20.79 21.13
CA THR A 180 15.44 21.95 21.98
C THR A 180 15.75 23.14 21.09
N MET A 181 14.91 24.17 21.15
CA MET A 181 15.16 25.45 20.52
C MET A 181 15.79 26.39 21.54
N VAL A 182 16.84 27.09 21.12
CA VAL A 182 17.53 28.12 21.88
C VAL A 182 17.08 29.47 21.35
N LYS A 183 16.66 30.36 22.26
CA LYS A 183 16.39 31.77 21.92
C LYS A 183 17.06 32.69 22.94
N PRO A 184 17.38 33.95 22.56
CA PRO A 184 17.85 34.94 23.52
C PRO A 184 16.81 35.16 24.63
N ALA A 185 17.26 35.21 25.87
CA ALA A 185 16.40 35.49 27.03
C ALA A 185 16.48 36.97 27.47
N MET A 186 17.59 37.63 27.16
CA MET A 186 17.85 39.03 27.48
C MET A 186 17.58 39.97 26.30
N SER A 187 17.46 41.27 26.58
CA SER A 187 17.49 42.32 25.56
C SER A 187 18.88 42.45 24.94
N THR A 188 18.95 43.02 23.72
CA THR A 188 20.23 43.23 23.02
C THR A 188 21.22 44.04 23.86
N ASN A 189 20.75 45.05 24.58
CA ASN A 189 21.60 45.90 25.43
C ASN A 189 22.18 45.15 26.62
N GLU A 190 21.44 44.22 27.21
CA GLU A 190 21.90 43.37 28.31
C GLU A 190 22.91 42.32 27.83
N LEU A 191 22.69 41.73 26.65
CA LEU A 191 23.65 40.81 26.02
C LEU A 191 24.96 41.52 25.68
N VAL A 192 24.92 42.76 25.18
CA VAL A 192 26.12 43.58 24.94
C VAL A 192 26.88 43.88 26.24
N ARG A 193 26.17 44.11 27.35
CA ARG A 193 26.80 44.27 28.68
C ARG A 193 27.44 42.96 29.16
N ALA A 194 26.72 41.84 29.03
CA ALA A 194 27.25 40.52 29.36
C ALA A 194 28.49 40.18 28.51
N ARG A 195 28.49 40.56 27.23
CA ARG A 195 29.63 40.39 26.32
C ARG A 195 30.88 41.15 26.76
N LYS A 196 30.71 42.37 27.30
CA LYS A 196 31.78 43.21 27.83
C LYS A 196 32.30 42.74 29.20
N ALA A 197 31.46 42.07 29.98
CA ALA A 197 31.82 41.52 31.29
C ALA A 197 32.57 40.17 31.23
N LEU A 198 32.63 39.55 30.04
CA LEU A 198 33.36 38.30 29.84
C LEU A 198 34.89 38.51 29.86
N ARG A 199 35.60 37.52 30.44
CA ARG A 199 37.07 37.46 30.36
C ARG A 199 37.52 37.28 28.91
N SER A 200 38.66 37.88 28.54
CA SER A 200 39.24 37.78 27.19
C SER A 200 39.49 36.34 26.72
N THR A 201 39.66 35.39 27.65
CA THR A 201 39.87 33.96 27.38
C THR A 201 38.58 33.17 27.10
N ALA A 202 37.39 33.75 27.34
CA ALA A 202 36.09 33.07 27.18
C ALA A 202 35.55 33.12 25.74
N VAL A 203 36.38 32.80 24.76
CA VAL A 203 36.13 32.98 23.31
C VAL A 203 34.83 32.32 22.84
N LYS A 204 34.51 31.10 23.32
CA LYS A 204 33.28 30.37 22.93
C LYS A 204 32.01 30.97 23.54
N GLN A 205 32.07 31.53 24.74
CA GLN A 205 30.94 32.22 25.38
C GLN A 205 30.68 33.56 24.69
N ALA A 206 31.76 34.29 24.38
CA ALA A 206 31.73 35.49 23.55
C ALA A 206 31.04 35.24 22.20
N THR A 207 31.46 34.20 21.49
CA THR A 207 30.87 33.80 20.18
C THR A 207 29.37 33.49 20.29
N LEU A 208 28.94 32.82 21.37
CA LEU A 208 27.52 32.55 21.62
C LEU A 208 26.73 33.84 21.86
N ILE A 209 27.24 34.76 22.69
CA ILE A 209 26.55 36.04 22.96
C ILE A 209 26.48 36.89 21.69
N ASP A 210 27.56 36.97 20.91
CA ASP A 210 27.60 37.71 19.64
C ASP A 210 26.56 37.17 18.65
N TYR A 211 26.39 35.85 18.60
CA TYR A 211 25.34 35.23 17.78
C TYR A 211 23.92 35.57 18.28
N LEU A 212 23.68 35.50 19.60
CA LEU A 212 22.37 35.83 20.22
C LEU A 212 21.99 37.32 20.08
N ILE A 213 22.99 38.22 19.97
CA ILE A 213 22.80 39.63 19.65
C ILE A 213 22.32 39.80 18.20
N ALA A 214 22.96 39.11 17.26
CA ALA A 214 22.68 39.23 15.83
C ALA A 214 21.41 38.47 15.40
N HIS A 215 21.09 37.35 16.03
CA HIS A 215 19.98 36.46 15.65
C HIS A 215 19.01 36.29 16.81
N ARG A 216 17.85 36.95 16.69
CA ARG A 216 16.80 36.95 17.72
C ARG A 216 15.80 35.80 17.56
N GLU A 217 15.78 35.15 16.42
CA GLU A 217 14.88 34.02 16.14
C GLU A 217 15.33 32.73 16.85
N PRO A 218 14.40 31.87 17.30
CA PRO A 218 14.75 30.58 17.90
C PRO A 218 15.46 29.67 16.88
N ILE A 219 16.60 29.10 17.29
CA ILE A 219 17.39 28.13 16.50
C ILE A 219 17.48 26.79 17.22
N SER A 220 17.60 25.69 16.47
CA SER A 220 17.74 24.37 17.10
C SER A 220 19.10 24.22 17.79
N GLN A 221 19.13 23.61 18.98
CA GLN A 221 20.37 23.38 19.73
C GLN A 221 21.44 22.64 18.91
N PRO A 222 21.14 21.55 18.17
CA PRO A 222 22.15 20.86 17.36
C PRO A 222 22.75 21.74 16.25
N GLU A 223 21.92 22.58 15.62
CA GLU A 223 22.34 23.49 14.56
C GLU A 223 23.17 24.65 15.13
N LEU A 224 22.82 25.16 16.31
CA LEU A 224 23.61 26.16 17.02
C LEU A 224 24.98 25.61 17.46
N GLU A 225 25.01 24.39 18.02
CA GLU A 225 26.25 23.69 18.40
C GLU A 225 27.15 23.47 17.17
N HIS A 226 26.57 23.08 16.04
CA HIS A 226 27.29 22.89 14.78
C HIS A 226 27.82 24.21 14.20
N ASN A 227 26.95 25.21 14.03
CA ASN A 227 27.28 26.49 13.40
C ASN A 227 28.34 27.26 14.20
N LEU A 228 28.25 27.24 15.53
CA LEU A 228 29.18 27.97 16.41
C LEU A 228 30.34 27.11 16.91
N LYS A 229 30.37 25.80 16.60
CA LYS A 229 31.36 24.83 17.12
C LYS A 229 31.47 24.87 18.66
N VAL A 230 30.32 25.05 19.31
CA VAL A 230 30.18 25.07 20.78
C VAL A 230 29.57 23.77 21.28
N THR A 231 29.86 23.40 22.53
CA THR A 231 29.29 22.21 23.16
C THR A 231 28.06 22.56 23.99
N SER A 232 27.26 21.55 24.33
CA SER A 232 26.11 21.67 25.24
C SER A 232 26.48 22.33 26.58
N THR A 233 27.72 22.16 27.05
CA THR A 233 28.27 22.81 28.24
C THR A 233 28.23 24.33 28.16
N ILE A 234 28.63 24.91 27.02
CA ILE A 234 28.61 26.37 26.81
C ILE A 234 27.18 26.90 26.77
N LEU A 235 26.27 26.13 26.18
CA LEU A 235 24.85 26.46 26.19
C LEU A 235 24.24 26.35 27.60
N ASN A 236 24.71 25.42 28.44
CA ASN A 236 24.26 25.30 29.84
C ASN A 236 24.73 26.52 30.64
N THR A 237 25.97 26.97 30.44
CA THR A 237 26.48 28.21 31.04
C THR A 237 25.69 29.43 30.57
N GLY A 238 25.33 29.50 29.28
CA GLY A 238 24.49 30.57 28.76
C GLY A 238 23.09 30.59 29.36
N GLU A 239 22.51 29.43 29.63
CA GLU A 239 21.20 29.32 30.31
C GLU A 239 21.31 29.72 31.79
N ALA A 240 22.33 29.25 32.51
CA ALA A 240 22.58 29.59 33.91
C ALA A 240 22.85 31.08 34.13
N ASN A 241 23.52 31.73 33.17
CA ASN A 241 23.76 33.18 33.18
C ASN A 241 22.59 34.00 32.60
N GLY A 242 21.49 33.35 32.22
CA GLY A 242 20.29 33.99 31.70
C GLY A 242 20.42 34.58 30.29
N TRP A 243 21.48 34.28 29.53
CA TRP A 243 21.67 34.81 28.17
C TRP A 243 20.69 34.20 27.16
N LEU A 244 20.32 32.93 27.38
CA LEU A 244 19.42 32.18 26.52
C LEU A 244 18.40 31.40 27.34
N THR A 245 17.30 31.03 26.69
CA THR A 245 16.31 30.08 27.21
C THR A 245 16.16 28.91 26.26
N ARG A 246 15.94 27.73 26.81
CA ARG A 246 15.63 26.53 26.05
C ARG A 246 14.14 26.26 26.07
N GLN A 247 13.58 26.02 24.89
CA GLN A 247 12.19 25.63 24.75
C GLN A 247 12.11 24.39 23.87
N ALA A 248 11.48 23.33 24.37
CA ALA A 248 11.17 22.17 23.55
C ALA A 248 10.12 22.54 22.50
N LYS A 249 10.46 22.44 21.21
CA LYS A 249 9.54 22.61 20.08
C LYS A 249 9.26 21.24 19.45
N GLU A 250 7.99 20.96 19.18
CA GLU A 250 7.60 19.80 18.38
C GLU A 250 8.11 19.96 16.94
N VAL A 251 8.79 18.96 16.43
CA VAL A 251 9.31 18.91 15.06
C VAL A 251 8.90 17.59 14.44
N TYR A 252 8.30 17.63 13.25
CA TYR A 252 8.00 16.42 12.50
C TYR A 252 9.28 15.75 12.01
N ARG A 253 9.30 14.43 12.00
CA ARG A 253 10.35 13.69 11.28
C ARG A 253 10.09 13.88 9.78
N ASP A 254 11.04 14.47 9.04
CA ASP A 254 10.97 14.43 7.57
C ASP A 254 11.52 13.07 7.10
N PRO A 255 10.67 12.18 6.56
CA PRO A 255 11.11 10.87 6.11
C PRO A 255 12.08 10.90 4.92
N PHE A 256 12.24 12.03 4.24
CA PHE A 256 13.08 12.11 3.03
C PHE A 256 14.34 12.94 3.16
N GLN A 257 14.51 13.73 4.24
CA GLN A 257 15.70 14.53 4.63
C GLN A 257 16.36 15.41 3.54
N THR A 258 15.89 15.38 2.30
CA THR A 258 16.54 15.94 1.11
C THR A 258 15.65 17.05 0.60
N ALA A 259 16.22 18.24 0.44
CA ALA A 259 15.53 19.34 -0.22
C ALA A 259 15.22 18.95 -1.66
N VAL A 260 13.96 19.11 -2.06
CA VAL A 260 13.51 18.86 -3.44
C VAL A 260 13.36 20.22 -4.11
N ALA A 261 13.98 20.40 -5.27
CA ALA A 261 13.84 21.61 -6.06
C ALA A 261 12.36 21.81 -6.46
N GLN A 262 11.88 23.04 -6.36
CA GLN A 262 10.52 23.37 -6.76
C GLN A 262 10.40 23.39 -8.29
N THR A 263 9.28 22.91 -8.82
CA THR A 263 9.05 22.73 -10.26
C THR A 263 7.77 23.43 -10.71
N ALA A 264 7.73 23.90 -11.96
CA ALA A 264 6.58 24.56 -12.59
C ALA A 264 5.84 23.63 -13.57
N ALA A 265 4.54 23.90 -13.79
CA ALA A 265 3.69 23.11 -14.69
C ALA A 265 4.33 23.02 -16.08
N LEU A 266 4.32 21.83 -16.67
CA LEU A 266 4.88 21.63 -18.00
C LEU A 266 3.83 21.98 -19.07
N HIS A 267 4.31 22.34 -20.26
CA HIS A 267 3.45 22.45 -21.43
C HIS A 267 2.90 21.07 -21.79
N LEU A 268 1.58 21.01 -21.94
CA LEU A 268 0.87 19.79 -22.30
C LEU A 268 0.79 19.67 -23.83
N ASN A 269 0.71 18.45 -24.33
CA ASN A 269 0.28 18.21 -25.70
C ASN A 269 -1.26 18.13 -25.80
N ALA A 270 -1.81 18.12 -27.01
CA ALA A 270 -3.26 18.13 -27.23
C ALA A 270 -4.01 16.98 -26.52
N ASP A 271 -3.45 15.77 -26.50
CA ASP A 271 -4.06 14.62 -25.83
C ASP A 271 -4.09 14.80 -24.30
N GLN A 272 -3.00 15.33 -23.73
CA GLN A 272 -2.91 15.65 -22.31
C GLN A 272 -3.81 16.81 -21.91
N GLU A 273 -3.90 17.87 -22.73
CA GLU A 273 -4.80 19.01 -22.50
C GLU A 273 -6.25 18.54 -22.44
N LYS A 274 -6.68 17.72 -23.41
CA LYS A 274 -8.02 17.13 -23.42
C LYS A 274 -8.29 16.31 -22.17
N ALA A 275 -7.34 15.49 -21.74
CA ALA A 275 -7.47 14.68 -20.54
C ALA A 275 -7.56 15.55 -19.27
N VAL A 276 -6.68 16.56 -19.14
CA VAL A 276 -6.68 17.49 -18.00
C VAL A 276 -7.98 18.28 -17.96
N HIS A 277 -8.47 18.78 -19.09
CA HIS A 277 -9.74 19.51 -19.18
C HIS A 277 -10.89 18.66 -18.65
N ALA A 278 -11.09 17.44 -19.17
CA ALA A 278 -12.18 16.57 -18.75
C ALA A 278 -12.14 16.23 -17.25
N ILE A 279 -10.94 15.97 -16.71
CA ILE A 279 -10.76 15.67 -15.28
C ILE A 279 -11.04 16.92 -14.43
N CYS A 280 -10.53 18.09 -14.84
CA CYS A 280 -10.72 19.33 -14.10
C CYS A 280 -12.19 19.75 -14.12
N GLU A 281 -12.87 19.64 -15.26
CA GLU A 281 -14.30 19.91 -15.38
C GLU A 281 -15.12 19.06 -14.40
N ALA A 282 -14.84 17.76 -14.27
CA ALA A 282 -15.50 16.90 -13.29
C ALA A 282 -15.18 17.31 -11.84
N THR A 283 -13.96 17.76 -11.54
CA THR A 283 -13.60 18.32 -10.22
C THR A 283 -14.38 19.61 -9.93
N ASP A 284 -14.53 20.48 -10.92
CA ASP A 284 -15.19 21.79 -10.83
C ASP A 284 -16.70 21.61 -10.63
N GLN A 285 -17.31 20.69 -11.37
CA GLN A 285 -18.73 20.33 -11.29
C GLN A 285 -19.08 19.43 -10.08
N GLN A 286 -18.08 19.02 -9.29
CA GLN A 286 -18.25 18.06 -8.19
C GLN A 286 -18.92 16.75 -8.66
N HIS A 287 -18.51 16.25 -9.81
CA HIS A 287 -19.07 15.05 -10.41
C HIS A 287 -18.18 13.83 -10.07
N PRO A 288 -18.71 12.77 -9.42
CA PRO A 288 -17.95 11.56 -9.06
C PRO A 288 -17.71 10.65 -10.27
N GLU A 289 -17.10 11.20 -11.31
CA GLU A 289 -16.80 10.51 -12.55
C GLU A 289 -15.54 9.65 -12.42
N THR A 290 -15.53 8.50 -13.08
CA THR A 290 -14.36 7.64 -13.13
C THR A 290 -13.75 7.67 -14.51
N PHE A 291 -12.52 8.16 -14.60
CA PHE A 291 -11.73 8.20 -15.82
C PHE A 291 -10.74 7.03 -15.86
N LEU A 292 -10.69 6.31 -16.99
CA LEU A 292 -9.57 5.44 -17.33
C LEU A 292 -8.60 6.24 -18.21
N LEU A 293 -7.48 6.68 -17.64
CA LEU A 293 -6.40 7.33 -18.38
C LEU A 293 -5.44 6.27 -18.92
N GLU A 294 -5.69 5.86 -20.16
CA GLU A 294 -4.92 4.87 -20.87
C GLU A 294 -3.82 5.55 -21.70
N GLY A 295 -2.56 5.31 -21.37
CA GLY A 295 -1.47 5.95 -22.09
C GLY A 295 -0.20 5.13 -22.08
N VAL A 296 0.45 5.04 -23.23
CA VAL A 296 1.69 4.27 -23.39
C VAL A 296 2.77 4.71 -22.39
N THR A 297 3.77 3.85 -22.17
CA THR A 297 4.88 4.22 -21.29
C THR A 297 5.61 5.45 -21.85
N GLY A 298 5.74 6.51 -21.04
CA GLY A 298 6.32 7.78 -21.48
C GLY A 298 5.34 8.78 -22.12
N SER A 299 4.03 8.52 -22.10
CA SER A 299 3.00 9.47 -22.60
C SER A 299 2.72 10.66 -21.69
N GLY A 300 3.37 10.74 -20.52
CA GLY A 300 3.24 11.87 -19.59
C GLY A 300 2.00 11.84 -18.68
N LYS A 301 1.41 10.66 -18.42
CA LYS A 301 0.31 10.49 -17.44
C LYS A 301 0.56 11.21 -16.10
N THR A 302 1.79 11.17 -15.60
CA THR A 302 2.16 11.84 -14.35
C THR A 302 1.91 13.34 -14.39
N GLU A 303 2.16 14.02 -15.51
CA GLU A 303 1.90 15.46 -15.61
C GLU A 303 0.40 15.76 -15.61
N VAL A 304 -0.41 14.93 -16.28
CA VAL A 304 -1.89 15.00 -16.20
C VAL A 304 -2.36 14.91 -14.75
N TYR A 305 -1.81 13.97 -13.97
CA TYR A 305 -2.12 13.84 -12.54
C TYR A 305 -1.72 15.09 -11.75
N LEU A 306 -0.51 15.61 -11.96
CA LEU A 306 -0.01 16.80 -11.26
C LEU A 306 -0.88 18.03 -11.54
N GLN A 307 -1.35 18.20 -12.78
CA GLN A 307 -2.23 19.33 -13.12
C GLN A 307 -3.65 19.15 -12.56
N ALA A 308 -4.21 17.94 -12.60
CA ALA A 308 -5.51 17.66 -11.97
C ALA A 308 -5.47 17.91 -10.45
N MET A 309 -4.39 17.48 -9.76
CA MET A 309 -4.20 17.78 -8.34
C MET A 309 -4.04 19.28 -8.09
N ALA A 310 -3.31 19.99 -8.95
CA ALA A 310 -3.17 21.44 -8.83
C ALA A 310 -4.52 22.17 -8.98
N ASN A 311 -5.40 21.72 -9.88
CA ASN A 311 -6.76 22.27 -10.00
C ASN A 311 -7.59 22.08 -8.73
N ALA A 312 -7.60 20.86 -8.17
CA ALA A 312 -8.28 20.58 -6.91
C ALA A 312 -7.77 21.49 -5.77
N LEU A 313 -6.46 21.68 -5.67
CA LEU A 313 -5.85 22.54 -4.64
C LEU A 313 -6.19 24.03 -4.83
N LYS A 314 -6.32 24.52 -6.06
CA LYS A 314 -6.76 25.90 -6.34
C LYS A 314 -8.15 26.19 -5.77
N GLN A 315 -9.01 25.17 -5.68
CA GLN A 315 -10.35 25.27 -5.09
C GLN A 315 -10.36 25.03 -3.57
N GLY A 316 -9.20 24.97 -2.92
CA GLY A 316 -9.09 24.66 -1.49
C GLY A 316 -9.41 23.20 -1.14
N LYS A 317 -9.52 22.31 -2.14
CA LYS A 317 -9.72 20.87 -1.94
C LYS A 317 -8.38 20.14 -1.78
N GLN A 318 -8.45 18.88 -1.36
CA GLN A 318 -7.30 18.00 -1.15
C GLN A 318 -7.21 16.95 -2.27
N ALA A 319 -6.03 16.36 -2.45
CA ALA A 319 -5.81 15.31 -3.44
C ALA A 319 -5.22 14.04 -2.82
N LEU A 320 -5.62 12.89 -3.34
CA LEU A 320 -5.07 11.58 -2.99
C LEU A 320 -4.48 10.92 -4.23
N MET A 321 -3.22 10.53 -4.18
CA MET A 321 -2.54 9.75 -5.22
C MET A 321 -2.07 8.42 -4.65
N LEU A 322 -2.67 7.34 -5.11
CA LEU A 322 -2.24 5.98 -4.82
C LEU A 322 -1.25 5.53 -5.87
N VAL A 323 -0.14 4.96 -5.44
CA VAL A 323 0.86 4.31 -6.29
C VAL A 323 1.11 2.90 -5.77
N PRO A 324 1.53 1.93 -6.62
CA PRO A 324 1.90 0.61 -6.14
C PRO A 324 3.01 0.70 -5.09
N GLU A 325 3.01 -0.18 -4.09
CA GLU A 325 3.97 -0.12 -2.97
C GLU A 325 5.44 -0.16 -3.45
N ILE A 326 5.70 -0.97 -4.48
CA ILE A 326 7.01 -1.08 -5.13
C ILE A 326 7.38 0.12 -6.00
N SER A 327 6.39 0.89 -6.44
CA SER A 327 6.55 2.08 -7.29
C SER A 327 6.65 3.37 -6.49
N LEU A 328 6.46 3.36 -5.17
CA LEU A 328 6.66 4.55 -4.32
C LEU A 328 8.17 4.83 -4.17
N THR A 329 8.80 5.10 -5.29
CA THR A 329 10.21 5.45 -5.40
C THR A 329 10.41 6.91 -4.96
N PRO A 330 11.60 7.27 -4.47
CA PRO A 330 11.96 8.67 -4.25
C PRO A 330 11.76 9.56 -5.49
N GLN A 331 11.76 8.98 -6.71
CA GLN A 331 11.50 9.71 -7.94
C GLN A 331 10.05 10.22 -8.02
N ILE A 332 9.05 9.37 -7.82
CA ILE A 332 7.63 9.79 -7.86
C ILE A 332 7.33 10.73 -6.69
N VAL A 333 7.79 10.40 -5.49
CA VAL A 333 7.63 11.27 -4.31
C VAL A 333 8.30 12.62 -4.55
N GLY A 334 9.51 12.61 -5.12
CA GLY A 334 10.25 13.82 -5.48
C GLY A 334 9.50 14.68 -6.50
N ARG A 335 8.90 14.10 -7.53
CA ARG A 335 8.08 14.85 -8.50
C ARG A 335 6.89 15.54 -7.84
N VAL A 336 6.14 14.83 -6.98
CA VAL A 336 4.98 15.40 -6.30
C VAL A 336 5.40 16.46 -5.26
N ARG A 337 6.46 16.20 -4.48
CA ARG A 337 7.04 17.20 -3.56
C ARG A 337 7.59 18.42 -4.29
N GLY A 338 8.22 18.24 -5.46
CA GLY A 338 8.71 19.34 -6.29
C GLY A 338 7.57 20.23 -6.78
N ARG A 339 6.38 19.68 -7.03
CA ARG A 339 5.19 20.45 -7.46
C ARG A 339 4.49 21.15 -6.29
N PHE A 340 4.31 20.47 -5.16
CA PHE A 340 3.43 20.97 -4.08
C PHE A 340 4.15 21.34 -2.77
N GLY A 341 5.46 21.10 -2.67
CA GLY A 341 6.30 21.46 -1.53
C GLY A 341 5.92 20.74 -0.25
N LYS A 342 5.88 21.50 0.86
CA LYS A 342 5.56 21.00 2.21
C LYS A 342 4.09 20.58 2.41
N ARG A 343 3.23 20.78 1.41
CA ARG A 343 1.81 20.37 1.45
C ARG A 343 1.61 18.87 1.21
N VAL A 344 2.66 18.15 0.84
CA VAL A 344 2.60 16.71 0.57
C VAL A 344 2.85 15.92 1.85
N ALA A 345 1.99 14.95 2.10
CA ALA A 345 2.22 13.87 3.05
C ALA A 345 2.43 12.54 2.30
N VAL A 346 3.31 11.69 2.82
CA VAL A 346 3.63 10.40 2.19
C VAL A 346 3.30 9.25 3.14
N LEU A 347 2.58 8.24 2.67
CA LEU A 347 2.14 7.09 3.49
C LEU A 347 2.53 5.75 2.86
N HIS A 348 3.43 5.01 3.51
CA HIS A 348 3.79 3.64 3.12
C HIS A 348 4.32 2.77 4.27
N SER A 349 4.46 1.48 3.98
CA SER A 349 4.94 0.43 4.89
C SER A 349 6.35 0.70 5.42
N GLY A 350 7.23 1.28 4.59
CA GLY A 350 8.63 1.58 4.93
C GLY A 350 8.84 2.72 5.94
N LEU A 351 7.81 3.51 6.25
CA LEU A 351 7.88 4.51 7.32
C LEU A 351 7.90 3.83 8.69
N SER A 352 8.71 4.37 9.59
CA SER A 352 8.65 4.02 11.01
C SER A 352 7.29 4.40 11.61
N ALA A 353 6.94 3.79 12.75
CA ALA A 353 5.71 4.10 13.46
C ALA A 353 5.59 5.61 13.79
N GLY A 354 6.71 6.25 14.17
CA GLY A 354 6.77 7.69 14.45
C GLY A 354 6.56 8.56 13.21
N GLU A 355 7.25 8.26 12.10
CA GLU A 355 7.07 8.99 10.84
C GLU A 355 5.64 8.87 10.31
N ARG A 356 5.06 7.66 10.31
CA ARG A 356 3.68 7.45 9.86
C ARG A 356 2.67 8.18 10.76
N PHE A 357 2.92 8.23 12.06
CA PHE A 357 2.09 8.97 13.01
C PHE A 357 2.17 10.49 12.78
N ASP A 358 3.36 11.02 12.53
CA ASP A 358 3.58 12.43 12.20
C ASP A 358 2.84 12.81 10.90
N GLU A 359 2.98 12.02 9.83
CA GLU A 359 2.28 12.24 8.56
C GLU A 359 0.76 12.13 8.71
N TRP A 360 0.27 11.16 9.47
CA TRP A 360 -1.16 11.03 9.75
C TRP A 360 -1.73 12.26 10.46
N ARG A 361 -1.00 12.81 11.44
CA ARG A 361 -1.39 14.03 12.15
C ARG A 361 -1.38 15.25 11.24
N ARG A 362 -0.36 15.40 10.37
CA ARG A 362 -0.31 16.47 9.37
C ARG A 362 -1.55 16.45 8.47
N ILE A 363 -2.00 15.26 8.06
CA ILE A 363 -3.22 15.09 7.26
C ILE A 363 -4.47 15.48 8.07
N GLN A 364 -4.61 14.95 9.29
CA GLN A 364 -5.77 15.20 10.15
C GLN A 364 -5.91 16.69 10.53
N ARG A 365 -4.79 17.37 10.75
CA ARG A 365 -4.70 18.82 11.05
C ARG A 365 -4.89 19.71 9.81
N GLY A 366 -4.91 19.14 8.61
CA GLY A 366 -5.04 19.88 7.35
C GLY A 366 -3.75 20.56 6.89
N GLU A 367 -2.61 20.29 7.53
CA GLU A 367 -1.29 20.79 7.15
C GLU A 367 -0.79 20.16 5.84
N ALA A 368 -1.26 18.94 5.54
CA ALA A 368 -1.06 18.28 4.26
C ALA A 368 -2.33 18.31 3.42
N GLN A 369 -2.20 18.81 2.19
CA GLN A 369 -3.30 18.91 1.21
C GLN A 369 -3.20 17.86 0.10
N VAL A 370 -2.01 17.27 -0.09
CA VAL A 370 -1.79 16.17 -1.05
C VAL A 370 -1.27 14.97 -0.28
N VAL A 371 -1.87 13.81 -0.49
CA VAL A 371 -1.38 12.54 0.07
C VAL A 371 -0.92 11.63 -1.06
N VAL A 372 0.33 11.18 -0.99
CA VAL A 372 0.87 10.15 -1.89
C VAL A 372 1.12 8.90 -1.07
N GLY A 373 0.68 7.73 -1.53
CA GLY A 373 1.02 6.52 -0.79
C GLY A 373 0.65 5.23 -1.47
N ALA A 374 0.98 4.13 -0.78
CA ALA A 374 0.65 2.79 -1.21
C ALA A 374 -0.84 2.44 -0.96
N ARG A 375 -1.22 1.18 -1.12
CA ARG A 375 -2.59 0.66 -0.91
C ARG A 375 -3.31 1.24 0.32
N SER A 376 -2.68 1.25 1.49
CA SER A 376 -3.32 1.69 2.75
C SER A 376 -3.57 3.20 2.83
N ALA A 377 -2.92 4.01 2.00
CA ALA A 377 -3.12 5.46 1.98
C ALA A 377 -4.53 5.85 1.52
N VAL A 378 -5.28 4.90 0.93
CA VAL A 378 -6.68 5.11 0.58
C VAL A 378 -7.56 5.46 1.79
N PHE A 379 -7.13 5.13 3.01
CA PHE A 379 -7.81 5.48 4.27
C PHE A 379 -7.31 6.79 4.91
N ALA A 380 -6.46 7.57 4.22
CA ALA A 380 -5.99 8.85 4.75
C ALA A 380 -7.19 9.78 5.08
N PRO A 381 -7.21 10.42 6.26
CA PRO A 381 -8.37 11.14 6.79
C PRO A 381 -8.50 12.55 6.18
N LEU A 382 -8.54 12.62 4.85
CA LEU A 382 -8.77 13.83 4.06
C LEU A 382 -10.25 14.22 4.16
N LYS A 383 -10.52 15.51 4.39
CA LYS A 383 -11.87 16.01 4.71
C LYS A 383 -12.65 16.48 3.49
N ASN A 384 -11.95 16.90 2.43
CA ASN A 384 -12.56 17.46 1.23
C ASN A 384 -11.74 17.09 -0.01
N LEU A 385 -11.94 15.89 -0.54
CA LEU A 385 -11.22 15.42 -1.72
C LEU A 385 -11.75 16.09 -3.00
N GLY A 386 -10.85 16.65 -3.81
CA GLY A 386 -11.16 17.18 -5.13
C GLY A 386 -10.75 16.26 -6.28
N VAL A 387 -9.85 15.31 -6.04
CA VAL A 387 -9.47 14.27 -7.01
C VAL A 387 -8.80 13.09 -6.30
N ILE A 388 -9.05 11.88 -6.80
CA ILE A 388 -8.33 10.67 -6.41
C ILE A 388 -7.66 10.06 -7.63
N ILE A 389 -6.35 9.80 -7.57
CA ILE A 389 -5.57 9.18 -8.63
C ILE A 389 -5.12 7.79 -8.17
N VAL A 390 -5.24 6.79 -9.03
CA VAL A 390 -4.71 5.44 -8.84
C VAL A 390 -3.80 5.15 -10.04
N ASP A 391 -2.49 5.30 -9.85
CA ASP A 391 -1.51 5.06 -10.90
C ASP A 391 -1.19 3.57 -11.03
N GLU A 392 -0.84 3.11 -12.23
CA GLU A 392 -0.63 1.68 -12.53
C GLU A 392 -1.78 0.81 -11.96
N GLU A 393 -3.04 1.19 -12.21
CA GLU A 393 -4.22 0.62 -11.54
C GLU A 393 -4.35 -0.92 -11.66
N HIS A 394 -3.72 -1.50 -12.69
CA HIS A 394 -3.73 -2.93 -12.99
C HIS A 394 -2.94 -3.75 -11.97
N GLU A 395 -2.15 -3.07 -11.12
CA GLU A 395 -1.31 -3.73 -10.14
C GLU A 395 -2.10 -4.46 -9.06
N GLY A 396 -1.87 -5.77 -8.97
CA GLY A 396 -2.48 -6.62 -7.93
C GLY A 396 -2.13 -6.21 -6.49
N SER A 397 -1.07 -5.41 -6.29
CA SER A 397 -0.73 -4.88 -4.95
C SER A 397 -1.82 -3.99 -4.33
N TYR A 398 -2.77 -3.50 -5.13
CA TYR A 398 -3.93 -2.77 -4.64
C TYR A 398 -4.98 -3.65 -3.96
N LYS A 399 -4.93 -4.98 -4.13
CA LYS A 399 -5.74 -5.94 -3.38
C LYS A 399 -5.01 -6.30 -2.07
N GLN A 400 -5.72 -6.22 -0.94
CA GLN A 400 -5.27 -6.72 0.36
C GLN A 400 -5.52 -8.24 0.44
N GLU A 401 -4.50 -9.00 0.85
CA GLU A 401 -4.58 -10.47 1.03
C GLU A 401 -5.13 -10.87 2.41
N ASP A 402 -4.83 -10.08 3.44
CA ASP A 402 -5.34 -10.28 4.81
C ASP A 402 -6.73 -9.68 4.99
N ASN A 403 -7.46 -10.14 6.02
CA ASN A 403 -8.76 -9.59 6.37
C ASN A 403 -8.63 -8.14 6.92
N PRO A 404 -9.40 -7.16 6.42
CA PRO A 404 -10.38 -7.20 5.34
C PRO A 404 -9.73 -7.24 3.95
N ARG A 405 -10.15 -8.18 3.09
CA ARG A 405 -9.60 -8.38 1.73
C ARG A 405 -10.11 -7.36 0.72
N TYR A 406 -9.90 -6.07 0.97
CA TYR A 406 -10.38 -4.99 0.11
C TYR A 406 -9.49 -4.75 -1.11
N HIS A 407 -10.05 -4.14 -2.15
CA HIS A 407 -9.29 -3.58 -3.26
C HIS A 407 -9.28 -2.05 -3.14
N ALA A 408 -8.11 -1.41 -3.14
CA ALA A 408 -8.00 0.04 -2.93
C ALA A 408 -8.72 0.85 -4.02
N ARG A 409 -8.72 0.39 -5.28
CA ARG A 409 -9.56 0.96 -6.36
C ARG A 409 -11.03 1.08 -5.95
N ASP A 410 -11.62 0.02 -5.39
CA ASP A 410 -13.05 0.03 -5.04
C ASP A 410 -13.33 0.99 -3.87
N VAL A 411 -12.39 1.08 -2.92
CA VAL A 411 -12.44 2.08 -1.85
C VAL A 411 -12.33 3.50 -2.42
N ALA A 412 -11.42 3.74 -3.37
CA ALA A 412 -11.27 5.05 -4.03
C ALA A 412 -12.57 5.46 -4.76
N LEU A 413 -13.21 4.54 -5.48
CA LEU A 413 -14.50 4.78 -6.12
C LEU A 413 -15.61 5.09 -5.11
N TRP A 414 -15.63 4.41 -3.96
CA TRP A 414 -16.57 4.73 -2.88
C TRP A 414 -16.33 6.13 -2.33
N ARG A 415 -15.06 6.48 -2.04
CA ARG A 415 -14.69 7.80 -1.50
C ARG A 415 -14.98 8.93 -2.49
N SER A 416 -14.79 8.70 -3.78
CA SER A 416 -15.14 9.65 -4.84
C SER A 416 -16.61 10.01 -4.82
N ARG A 417 -17.51 9.04 -4.62
CA ARG A 417 -18.94 9.30 -4.47
C ARG A 417 -19.28 10.06 -3.20
N TYR A 418 -18.57 9.77 -2.10
CA TYR A 418 -18.75 10.47 -0.84
C TYR A 418 -18.31 11.95 -0.92
N HIS A 419 -17.18 12.22 -1.58
CA HIS A 419 -16.60 13.56 -1.72
C HIS A 419 -17.04 14.31 -2.98
N HIS A 420 -17.87 13.68 -3.83
CA HIS A 420 -18.31 14.26 -5.10
C HIS A 420 -17.12 14.71 -5.98
N CYS A 421 -16.15 13.82 -6.16
CA CYS A 421 -14.91 14.13 -6.88
C CYS A 421 -14.51 13.03 -7.86
N PRO A 422 -13.78 13.34 -8.94
CA PRO A 422 -13.38 12.33 -9.92
C PRO A 422 -12.32 11.36 -9.40
N VAL A 423 -12.32 10.15 -9.99
CA VAL A 423 -11.24 9.16 -9.88
C VAL A 423 -10.53 9.01 -11.21
N VAL A 424 -9.21 9.10 -11.20
CA VAL A 424 -8.36 8.84 -12.39
C VAL A 424 -7.65 7.51 -12.18
N LEU A 425 -8.03 6.51 -12.96
CA LEU A 425 -7.41 5.20 -13.03
C LEU A 425 -6.39 5.22 -14.16
N GLY A 426 -5.10 5.27 -13.81
CA GLY A 426 -4.03 5.45 -14.76
C GLY A 426 -3.32 4.15 -15.11
N SER A 427 -3.14 3.85 -16.40
CA SER A 427 -2.40 2.66 -16.81
C SER A 427 -1.90 2.76 -18.25
N ALA A 428 -0.78 2.10 -18.55
CA ALA A 428 -0.38 1.80 -19.93
C ALA A 428 -0.99 0.50 -20.45
N THR A 429 -1.29 -0.42 -19.54
CA THR A 429 -1.86 -1.73 -19.82
C THR A 429 -2.99 -1.97 -18.82
N PRO A 430 -4.17 -1.34 -19.02
CA PRO A 430 -5.25 -1.38 -18.06
C PRO A 430 -5.61 -2.81 -17.61
N SER A 431 -6.15 -2.96 -16.40
CA SER A 431 -6.80 -4.23 -16.02
C SER A 431 -7.95 -4.51 -16.98
N LEU A 432 -8.17 -5.78 -17.33
CA LEU A 432 -9.25 -6.14 -18.25
C LEU A 432 -10.61 -5.71 -17.68
N GLU A 433 -10.78 -5.73 -16.36
CA GLU A 433 -11.98 -5.22 -15.69
C GLU A 433 -12.15 -3.70 -15.88
N SER A 434 -11.10 -2.90 -15.67
CA SER A 434 -11.14 -1.44 -15.88
C SER A 434 -11.44 -1.09 -17.35
N ARG A 435 -10.75 -1.76 -18.29
CA ARG A 435 -10.93 -1.54 -19.74
C ARG A 435 -12.31 -1.96 -20.23
N ALA A 436 -12.88 -3.05 -19.70
CA ALA A 436 -14.22 -3.49 -20.04
C ALA A 436 -15.30 -2.51 -19.57
N ARG A 437 -15.12 -1.90 -18.38
CA ARG A 437 -16.03 -0.85 -17.88
C ARG A 437 -15.94 0.40 -18.74
N ALA A 438 -14.74 0.79 -19.15
CA ALA A 438 -14.54 1.89 -20.09
C ALA A 438 -15.17 1.60 -21.47
N GLN A 439 -15.04 0.38 -21.99
CA GLN A 439 -15.67 -0.04 -23.26
C GLN A 439 -17.21 0.04 -23.22
N LYS A 440 -17.79 -0.06 -22.02
CA LYS A 440 -19.25 0.03 -21.79
C LYS A 440 -19.69 1.42 -21.33
N ASN A 441 -18.82 2.44 -21.42
CA ASN A 441 -19.08 3.81 -20.98
C ASN A 441 -19.48 3.91 -19.50
N VAL A 442 -19.12 2.91 -18.68
CA VAL A 442 -19.25 2.97 -17.22
C VAL A 442 -18.13 3.80 -16.63
N TYR A 443 -16.94 3.77 -17.26
CA TYR A 443 -15.84 4.69 -17.04
C TYR A 443 -15.62 5.50 -18.31
N THR A 444 -15.19 6.74 -18.17
CA THR A 444 -14.82 7.61 -19.30
C THR A 444 -13.38 7.32 -19.71
N ARG A 445 -13.18 6.91 -20.96
CA ARG A 445 -11.84 6.56 -21.47
C ARG A 445 -11.12 7.80 -22.01
N LEU A 446 -9.94 8.09 -21.47
CA LEU A 446 -9.03 9.12 -21.95
C LEU A 446 -7.77 8.45 -22.46
N VAL A 447 -7.36 8.71 -23.71
CA VAL A 447 -6.25 8.00 -24.36
C VAL A 447 -5.10 8.96 -24.62
N LEU A 448 -3.88 8.55 -24.25
CA LEU A 448 -2.62 9.23 -24.57
C LEU A 448 -1.76 8.28 -25.44
N PRO A 449 -1.98 8.26 -26.77
CA PRO A 449 -1.43 7.25 -27.67
C PRO A 449 0.09 7.37 -27.90
N HIS A 450 0.65 8.58 -27.77
CA HIS A 450 2.04 8.86 -28.13
C HIS A 450 2.90 9.19 -26.90
N ARG A 451 4.21 8.93 -26.99
CA ARG A 451 5.22 9.42 -26.04
C ARG A 451 5.36 10.93 -26.18
N VAL A 452 5.64 11.63 -25.06
CA VAL A 452 5.82 13.10 -25.06
C VAL A 452 6.89 13.54 -26.05
N ASN A 453 8.00 12.79 -26.14
CA ASN A 453 9.13 13.10 -27.02
C ASN A 453 8.97 12.54 -28.46
N GLN A 454 7.80 11.97 -28.81
CA GLN A 454 7.54 11.30 -30.09
C GLN A 454 8.53 10.19 -30.50
N GLN A 455 9.38 9.73 -29.59
CA GLN A 455 10.34 8.67 -29.84
C GLN A 455 9.64 7.33 -30.11
N GLN A 456 10.22 6.55 -31.02
CA GLN A 456 9.75 5.20 -31.33
C GLN A 456 9.86 4.27 -30.11
N LEU A 457 8.97 3.29 -30.05
CA LEU A 457 9.07 2.20 -29.08
C LEU A 457 10.34 1.38 -29.34
N PRO A 458 10.97 0.83 -28.29
CA PRO A 458 12.21 0.06 -28.47
C PRO A 458 11.95 -1.20 -29.31
N GLN A 459 12.97 -1.62 -30.07
CA GLN A 459 12.89 -2.84 -30.86
C GLN A 459 12.86 -4.04 -29.92
N VAL A 460 11.79 -4.84 -30.01
CA VAL A 460 11.62 -6.06 -29.21
C VAL A 460 11.90 -7.30 -30.06
N THR A 461 12.90 -8.09 -29.65
CA THR A 461 13.26 -9.37 -30.25
C THR A 461 12.81 -10.49 -29.32
N VAL A 462 11.95 -11.39 -29.82
CA VAL A 462 11.58 -12.62 -29.12
C VAL A 462 12.58 -13.69 -29.55
N VAL A 463 13.23 -14.34 -28.58
CA VAL A 463 14.21 -15.39 -28.80
C VAL A 463 13.62 -16.72 -28.36
N ASP A 464 13.60 -17.68 -29.29
CA ASP A 464 13.18 -19.04 -29.01
C ASP A 464 14.30 -19.83 -28.32
N MET A 465 14.11 -20.12 -27.05
CA MET A 465 15.07 -20.86 -26.24
C MET A 465 15.10 -22.35 -26.60
N THR A 466 14.09 -22.88 -27.30
CA THR A 466 14.10 -24.28 -27.78
C THR A 466 15.16 -24.45 -28.86
N GLU A 467 15.34 -23.47 -29.74
CA GLU A 467 16.39 -23.47 -30.78
C GLU A 467 17.78 -23.25 -30.17
N GLU A 468 17.92 -22.28 -29.26
CA GLU A 468 19.20 -21.99 -28.59
C GLU A 468 19.76 -23.22 -27.83
N LEU A 469 18.89 -23.99 -27.16
CA LEU A 469 19.30 -25.21 -26.46
C LEU A 469 19.74 -26.35 -27.39
N ARG A 470 19.31 -26.36 -28.66
CA ARG A 470 19.79 -27.36 -29.63
C ARG A 470 21.22 -27.08 -30.06
N HIS A 471 21.62 -25.81 -30.07
CA HIS A 471 22.92 -25.37 -30.59
C HIS A 471 23.96 -25.09 -29.50
N HIS A 472 23.55 -24.88 -28.25
CA HIS A 472 24.44 -24.47 -27.15
C HIS A 472 24.23 -25.26 -25.85
N LYS A 473 25.19 -25.19 -24.93
CA LYS A 473 25.06 -25.76 -23.57
C LYS A 473 23.89 -25.11 -22.82
N GLU A 474 23.29 -25.86 -21.89
CA GLU A 474 22.22 -25.33 -21.01
C GLU A 474 22.68 -24.04 -20.30
N SER A 475 22.22 -22.89 -20.78
CA SER A 475 22.42 -21.56 -20.19
C SER A 475 21.10 -20.83 -20.03
N ASN A 476 21.02 -19.90 -19.07
CA ASN A 476 19.88 -18.99 -18.93
C ASN A 476 19.93 -17.82 -19.91
N PHE A 477 20.99 -17.71 -20.73
CA PHE A 477 21.18 -16.63 -21.67
C PHE A 477 21.33 -17.17 -23.09
N SER A 478 20.54 -16.61 -24.00
CA SER A 478 20.69 -16.81 -25.43
C SER A 478 21.90 -16.05 -25.96
N THR A 479 22.47 -16.56 -27.05
CA THR A 479 23.60 -15.93 -27.74
C THR A 479 23.30 -14.48 -28.16
N PRO A 480 22.11 -14.14 -28.72
CA PRO A 480 21.76 -12.76 -29.06
C PRO A 480 21.72 -11.83 -27.84
N LEU A 481 21.15 -12.28 -26.71
CA LEU A 481 21.11 -11.46 -25.49
C LEU A 481 22.53 -11.22 -24.94
N MET A 482 23.37 -12.26 -24.87
CA MET A 482 24.74 -12.10 -24.38
C MET A 482 25.57 -11.14 -25.23
N THR A 483 25.44 -11.25 -26.56
CA THR A 483 26.11 -10.33 -27.50
C THR A 483 25.67 -8.89 -27.25
N ALA A 484 24.36 -8.66 -27.07
CA ALA A 484 23.84 -7.33 -26.78
C ALA A 484 24.35 -6.79 -25.43
N ILE A 485 24.45 -7.63 -24.39
CA ILE A 485 24.99 -7.22 -23.09
C ILE A 485 26.45 -6.76 -23.24
N GLN A 486 27.28 -7.54 -23.94
CA GLN A 486 28.69 -7.22 -24.13
C GLN A 486 28.89 -5.90 -24.89
N ASP A 487 28.09 -5.66 -25.93
CA ASP A 487 28.11 -4.39 -26.68
C ASP A 487 27.77 -3.19 -25.79
N ARG A 488 26.78 -3.30 -24.88
CA ARG A 488 26.49 -2.21 -23.93
C ARG A 488 27.62 -1.95 -22.95
N LEU A 489 28.25 -3.00 -22.44
CA LEU A 489 29.42 -2.87 -21.57
C LEU A 489 30.57 -2.14 -22.27
N GLN A 490 30.83 -2.43 -23.55
CA GLN A 490 31.84 -1.74 -24.34
C GLN A 490 31.52 -0.25 -24.56
N ARG A 491 30.24 0.09 -24.69
CA ARG A 491 29.76 1.47 -24.86
C ARG A 491 29.61 2.26 -23.55
N GLY A 492 29.86 1.62 -22.40
CA GLY A 492 29.62 2.22 -21.09
C GLY A 492 28.14 2.48 -20.80
N GLU A 493 27.24 1.72 -21.41
CA GLU A 493 25.79 1.81 -21.23
C GLU A 493 25.29 0.75 -20.24
N GLN A 494 24.08 0.94 -19.71
CA GLN A 494 23.54 0.09 -18.66
C GLN A 494 22.49 -0.91 -19.19
N THR A 495 22.46 -2.09 -18.56
CA THR A 495 21.54 -3.17 -18.89
C THR A 495 20.62 -3.49 -17.71
N LEU A 496 19.36 -3.77 -18.01
CA LEU A 496 18.38 -4.28 -17.04
C LEU A 496 18.02 -5.73 -17.40
N LEU A 497 18.20 -6.65 -16.46
CA LEU A 497 17.86 -8.07 -16.63
C LEU A 497 16.75 -8.47 -15.67
N MET A 498 15.63 -8.94 -16.21
CA MET A 498 14.49 -9.37 -15.42
C MET A 498 14.35 -10.89 -15.42
N LEU A 499 14.26 -11.45 -14.22
CA LEU A 499 13.80 -12.81 -13.99
C LEU A 499 12.35 -12.80 -13.50
N ASN A 500 11.47 -13.43 -14.26
CA ASN A 500 10.07 -13.55 -13.89
C ASN A 500 9.89 -14.66 -12.85
N ARG A 501 10.00 -14.31 -11.55
CA ARG A 501 9.86 -15.26 -10.44
C ARG A 501 8.75 -14.81 -9.49
N ARG A 502 7.69 -15.61 -9.33
CA ARG A 502 6.72 -15.50 -8.22
C ARG A 502 6.36 -16.89 -7.68
N GLY A 503 6.58 -17.09 -6.38
CA GLY A 503 5.95 -18.17 -5.60
C GLY A 503 6.42 -19.60 -5.87
N TYR A 504 6.08 -20.49 -4.94
CA TYR A 504 6.31 -21.93 -5.01
C TYR A 504 5.17 -22.58 -5.80
N SER A 505 5.28 -22.62 -7.13
CA SER A 505 4.42 -23.50 -7.93
C SER A 505 5.25 -24.04 -9.07
N SER A 506 5.78 -25.24 -8.88
CA SER A 506 6.42 -26.01 -9.94
C SER A 506 5.34 -26.45 -10.92
N PHE A 507 5.36 -25.93 -12.13
CA PHE A 507 4.70 -26.59 -13.26
C PHE A 507 5.76 -27.41 -14.01
N VAL A 508 5.28 -28.27 -14.89
CA VAL A 508 6.13 -29.11 -15.74
C VAL A 508 6.10 -28.55 -17.16
N MET A 509 7.28 -28.40 -17.76
CA MET A 509 7.43 -27.95 -19.15
C MET A 509 8.46 -28.77 -19.92
N CYS A 510 8.17 -29.05 -21.20
CA CYS A 510 9.12 -29.63 -22.13
C CYS A 510 10.06 -28.56 -22.70
N ARG A 511 11.37 -28.77 -22.65
CA ARG A 511 12.36 -27.84 -23.22
C ARG A 511 12.52 -27.92 -24.73
N ASP A 512 12.09 -29.01 -25.35
CA ASP A 512 12.26 -29.21 -26.80
C ASP A 512 11.11 -28.60 -27.62
N CYS A 513 9.92 -28.51 -27.02
CA CYS A 513 8.72 -27.99 -27.70
C CYS A 513 7.87 -27.00 -26.89
N GLY A 514 8.30 -26.61 -25.69
CA GLY A 514 7.58 -25.63 -24.85
C GLY A 514 6.31 -26.13 -24.16
N PHE A 515 5.86 -27.37 -24.44
CA PHE A 515 4.59 -27.90 -23.94
C PHE A 515 4.47 -27.84 -22.41
N VAL A 516 3.35 -27.28 -21.93
CA VAL A 516 2.93 -27.25 -20.52
C VAL A 516 1.64 -28.06 -20.38
N LEU A 517 1.60 -28.94 -19.38
CA LEU A 517 0.48 -29.83 -19.11
C LEU A 517 -0.76 -29.07 -18.59
N GLN A 518 -1.90 -29.22 -19.29
CA GLN A 518 -3.15 -28.50 -19.03
C GLN A 518 -4.20 -29.39 -18.35
N CYS A 519 -5.07 -28.80 -17.56
CA CYS A 519 -6.23 -29.45 -16.97
C CYS A 519 -7.36 -29.61 -18.01
N PRO A 520 -7.88 -30.83 -18.24
CA PRO A 520 -8.98 -31.06 -19.20
C PRO A 520 -10.31 -30.40 -18.79
N ASN A 521 -10.44 -30.01 -17.52
CA ASN A 521 -11.68 -29.52 -16.93
C ASN A 521 -11.72 -28.00 -16.70
N CYS A 522 -10.60 -27.28 -16.76
CA CYS A 522 -10.51 -25.90 -16.23
C CYS A 522 -9.78 -24.88 -17.12
N ASP A 523 -9.19 -25.29 -18.25
CA ASP A 523 -8.40 -24.44 -19.16
C ASP A 523 -7.30 -23.66 -18.42
N ILE A 524 -6.59 -24.36 -17.53
CA ILE A 524 -5.44 -23.88 -16.74
C ILE A 524 -4.41 -25.00 -16.65
N SER A 525 -3.14 -24.67 -16.37
CA SER A 525 -2.10 -25.68 -16.17
C SER A 525 -2.31 -26.53 -14.91
N LEU A 526 -1.67 -27.69 -14.87
CA LEU A 526 -1.60 -28.51 -13.65
C LEU A 526 -0.40 -28.14 -12.78
N THR A 527 -0.56 -28.28 -11.47
CA THR A 527 0.50 -28.04 -10.48
C THR A 527 1.22 -29.33 -10.15
N LEU A 528 2.55 -29.31 -10.12
CA LEU A 528 3.39 -30.42 -9.69
C LEU A 528 3.41 -30.52 -8.17
N HIS A 529 3.07 -31.70 -7.65
CA HIS A 529 3.22 -32.08 -6.25
C HIS A 529 4.32 -33.13 -6.12
N MET A 530 5.48 -32.72 -5.60
CA MET A 530 6.63 -33.62 -5.47
C MET A 530 6.43 -34.66 -4.36
N ASP A 531 5.68 -34.33 -3.31
CA ASP A 531 5.42 -35.23 -2.18
C ASP A 531 4.58 -36.44 -2.61
N THR A 532 3.55 -36.20 -3.43
CA THR A 532 2.66 -37.24 -3.97
C THR A 532 3.11 -37.77 -5.34
N LYS A 533 4.12 -37.15 -5.97
CA LYS A 533 4.57 -37.41 -7.34
C LYS A 533 3.42 -37.37 -8.38
N THR A 534 2.52 -36.41 -8.24
CA THR A 534 1.36 -36.23 -9.12
C THR A 534 1.25 -34.80 -9.65
N MET A 535 0.54 -34.66 -10.76
CA MET A 535 0.06 -33.39 -11.32
C MET A 535 -1.38 -33.18 -10.84
N LYS A 536 -1.69 -32.01 -10.27
CA LYS A 536 -3.00 -31.73 -9.66
C LYS A 536 -3.56 -30.37 -10.07
N CYS A 537 -4.85 -30.34 -10.35
CA CYS A 537 -5.63 -29.13 -10.53
C CYS A 537 -6.25 -28.69 -9.20
N HIS A 538 -5.87 -27.53 -8.68
CA HIS A 538 -6.44 -27.00 -7.43
C HIS A 538 -7.83 -26.37 -7.57
N TYR A 539 -8.35 -26.31 -8.79
CA TYR A 539 -9.67 -25.72 -9.08
C TYR A 539 -10.76 -26.78 -9.07
N CYS A 540 -10.56 -27.88 -9.79
CA CYS A 540 -11.54 -28.97 -9.89
C CYS A 540 -11.12 -30.27 -9.21
N GLY A 541 -9.86 -30.39 -8.78
CA GLY A 541 -9.36 -31.60 -8.12
C GLY A 541 -8.90 -32.71 -9.07
N HIS A 542 -8.84 -32.46 -10.38
CA HIS A 542 -8.29 -33.42 -11.34
C HIS A 542 -6.82 -33.76 -11.01
N GLU A 543 -6.47 -35.04 -11.10
CA GLU A 543 -5.13 -35.57 -10.79
C GLU A 543 -4.67 -36.53 -11.89
N GLU A 544 -3.38 -36.44 -12.25
CA GLU A 544 -2.73 -37.35 -13.21
C GLU A 544 -1.23 -37.55 -12.88
N PRO A 545 -0.56 -38.62 -13.34
CA PRO A 545 0.85 -38.86 -13.06
C PRO A 545 1.77 -37.83 -13.74
N ILE A 546 2.97 -37.64 -13.18
CA ILE A 546 3.99 -36.76 -13.80
C ILE A 546 4.46 -37.38 -15.13
N PRO A 547 4.37 -36.67 -16.27
CA PRO A 547 4.85 -37.20 -17.53
C PRO A 547 6.38 -37.25 -17.56
N HIS A 548 6.94 -38.42 -17.88
CA HIS A 548 8.39 -38.59 -18.14
C HIS A 548 8.75 -38.38 -19.61
N ILE A 549 7.75 -38.40 -20.49
CA ILE A 549 7.86 -38.20 -21.93
C ILE A 549 6.84 -37.13 -22.29
N CYS A 550 7.24 -36.14 -23.08
CA CYS A 550 6.35 -35.09 -23.53
C CYS A 550 5.20 -35.69 -24.36
N PRO A 551 3.92 -35.44 -24.02
CA PRO A 551 2.80 -35.94 -24.81
C PRO A 551 2.66 -35.25 -26.18
N ASN A 552 3.34 -34.11 -26.38
CA ASN A 552 3.29 -33.34 -27.62
C ASN A 552 4.43 -33.68 -28.60
N CYS A 553 5.67 -33.84 -28.12
CA CYS A 553 6.84 -34.08 -28.99
C CYS A 553 7.62 -35.36 -28.66
N HIS A 554 7.17 -36.15 -27.69
CA HIS A 554 7.83 -37.38 -27.22
C HIS A 554 9.26 -37.22 -26.68
N SER A 555 9.72 -35.99 -26.45
CA SER A 555 11.00 -35.71 -25.79
C SER A 555 11.01 -36.14 -24.33
N ARG A 556 12.20 -36.53 -23.84
CA ARG A 556 12.49 -36.79 -22.42
C ARG A 556 12.98 -35.54 -21.67
N HIS A 557 13.14 -34.40 -22.34
CA HIS A 557 13.61 -33.14 -21.75
C HIS A 557 12.51 -32.39 -20.99
N ILE A 558 11.90 -33.07 -20.03
CA ILE A 558 10.92 -32.53 -19.12
C ILE A 558 11.64 -31.93 -17.89
N ARG A 559 11.36 -30.66 -17.56
CA ARG A 559 12.00 -29.98 -16.43
C ARG A 559 10.98 -29.34 -15.50
N TYR A 560 11.37 -29.29 -14.23
CA TYR A 560 10.70 -28.54 -13.18
C TYR A 560 11.24 -27.10 -13.19
N TYR A 561 10.37 -26.12 -13.38
CA TYR A 561 10.79 -24.72 -13.46
C TYR A 561 10.79 -24.02 -12.10
N GLY A 562 11.84 -23.21 -11.84
CA GLY A 562 12.05 -22.50 -10.57
C GLY A 562 13.45 -21.91 -10.32
N THR A 563 14.23 -21.53 -11.34
CA THR A 563 15.58 -20.97 -11.13
C THR A 563 15.54 -19.65 -10.36
N GLY A 564 16.44 -19.49 -9.37
CA GLY A 564 16.52 -18.29 -8.53
C GLY A 564 17.44 -17.21 -9.09
N THR A 565 17.20 -15.95 -8.71
CA THR A 565 18.03 -14.77 -9.06
C THR A 565 19.50 -14.94 -8.67
N GLN A 566 19.79 -15.69 -7.59
CA GLN A 566 21.16 -16.01 -7.15
C GLN A 566 21.93 -16.86 -8.17
N LYS A 567 21.28 -17.88 -8.75
CA LYS A 567 21.91 -18.76 -9.74
C LYS A 567 22.26 -17.98 -11.01
N VAL A 568 21.34 -17.11 -11.43
CA VAL A 568 21.56 -16.21 -12.57
C VAL A 568 22.70 -15.22 -12.30
N GLU A 569 22.80 -14.66 -11.08
CA GLU A 569 23.91 -13.79 -10.70
C GLU A 569 25.26 -14.50 -10.77
N GLN A 570 25.34 -15.74 -10.27
CA GLN A 570 26.56 -16.56 -10.33
C GLN A 570 26.97 -16.87 -11.77
N GLU A 571 26.01 -17.22 -12.62
CA GLU A 571 26.26 -17.47 -14.05
C GLU A 571 26.75 -16.21 -14.75
N LEU A 572 26.13 -15.05 -14.51
CA LEU A 572 26.60 -13.76 -15.05
C LEU A 572 28.02 -13.42 -14.62
N LYS A 573 28.37 -13.63 -13.35
CA LYS A 573 29.74 -13.39 -12.84
C LYS A 573 30.77 -14.31 -13.49
N SER A 574 30.37 -15.54 -13.82
CA SER A 574 31.21 -16.49 -14.56
C SER A 574 31.41 -16.06 -16.01
N LEU A 575 30.34 -15.61 -16.68
CA LEU A 575 30.38 -15.21 -18.10
C LEU A 575 30.97 -13.81 -18.33
N LEU A 576 30.79 -12.89 -17.37
CA LEU A 576 31.16 -11.47 -17.46
C LEU A 576 31.87 -11.01 -16.16
N PRO A 577 33.11 -11.48 -15.90
CA PRO A 577 33.80 -11.22 -14.63
C PRO A 577 34.13 -9.73 -14.39
N ALA A 578 34.23 -8.93 -15.45
CA ALA A 578 34.50 -7.49 -15.36
C ALA A 578 33.23 -6.63 -15.10
N ALA A 579 32.03 -7.19 -15.27
CA ALA A 579 30.78 -6.42 -15.17
C ALA A 579 30.38 -6.18 -13.71
N ARG A 580 29.99 -4.94 -13.37
CA ARG A 580 29.50 -4.58 -12.04
C ARG A 580 28.01 -4.86 -11.96
N ILE A 581 27.65 -5.96 -11.30
CA ILE A 581 26.27 -6.45 -11.23
C ILE A 581 25.64 -6.05 -9.89
N ILE A 582 24.42 -5.49 -9.93
CA ILE A 582 23.54 -5.32 -8.77
C ILE A 582 22.39 -6.31 -8.88
N ARG A 583 22.22 -7.16 -7.86
CA ARG A 583 21.01 -7.97 -7.68
C ARG A 583 20.00 -7.22 -6.81
N MET A 584 18.75 -7.16 -7.28
CA MET A 584 17.62 -6.56 -6.59
C MET A 584 16.43 -7.54 -6.54
N ASP A 585 16.28 -8.18 -5.38
CA ASP A 585 15.17 -9.06 -5.02
C ASP A 585 14.77 -8.87 -3.55
N VAL A 586 13.70 -9.56 -3.12
CA VAL A 586 13.15 -9.48 -1.77
C VAL A 586 14.20 -9.70 -0.68
N ASP A 587 15.19 -10.58 -0.91
CA ASP A 587 16.22 -10.89 0.07
C ASP A 587 17.24 -9.76 0.21
N THR A 588 17.64 -9.15 -0.91
CA THR A 588 18.55 -7.99 -0.90
C THR A 588 17.92 -6.70 -0.37
N THR A 589 16.58 -6.58 -0.41
CA THR A 589 15.86 -5.35 -0.05
C THR A 589 15.20 -5.37 1.33
N ARG A 590 15.46 -6.37 2.19
CA ARG A 590 14.80 -6.48 3.51
C ARG A 590 15.09 -5.32 4.48
N ARG A 591 16.27 -4.69 4.38
CA ARG A 591 16.67 -3.59 5.29
C ARG A 591 16.08 -2.25 4.85
N LYS A 592 15.68 -1.39 5.80
CA LYS A 592 15.18 -0.03 5.51
C LYS A 592 16.17 0.75 4.63
N GLY A 593 15.65 1.37 3.57
CA GLY A 593 16.42 2.14 2.60
C GLY A 593 17.33 1.32 1.66
N ALA A 594 17.34 -0.02 1.71
CA ALA A 594 18.18 -0.83 0.82
C ALA A 594 17.79 -0.65 -0.65
N HIS A 595 16.48 -0.66 -0.94
CA HIS A 595 15.95 -0.43 -2.27
C HIS A 595 16.44 0.91 -2.87
N GLU A 596 16.29 2.00 -2.12
CA GLU A 596 16.76 3.32 -2.55
C GLU A 596 18.28 3.37 -2.79
N ARG A 597 19.07 2.79 -1.89
CA ARG A 597 20.53 2.75 -2.05
C ARG A 597 20.95 2.01 -3.32
N LEU A 598 20.33 0.87 -3.62
CA LEU A 598 20.66 0.10 -4.84
C LEU A 598 20.30 0.87 -6.11
N LEU A 599 19.11 1.49 -6.14
CA LEU A 599 18.68 2.30 -7.29
C LEU A 599 19.54 3.55 -7.48
N ARG A 600 19.97 4.20 -6.38
CA ARG A 600 20.88 5.35 -6.44
C ARG A 600 22.25 4.95 -6.98
N ARG A 601 22.79 3.81 -6.55
CA ARG A 601 24.05 3.26 -7.08
C ARG A 601 23.96 2.96 -8.56
N PHE A 602 22.86 2.33 -8.99
CA PHE A 602 22.63 2.05 -10.40
C PHE A 602 22.50 3.36 -11.22
N GLY A 603 21.65 4.30 -10.80
CA GLY A 603 21.47 5.58 -11.49
C GLY A 603 22.67 6.54 -11.43
N SER A 604 23.68 6.26 -10.62
CA SER A 604 24.97 7.00 -10.57
C SER A 604 26.10 6.26 -11.27
N HIS A 605 25.79 5.31 -12.16
CA HIS A 605 26.77 4.55 -12.95
C HIS A 605 27.78 3.73 -12.14
N GLN A 606 27.42 3.35 -10.90
CA GLN A 606 28.25 2.47 -10.06
C GLN A 606 28.02 0.98 -10.36
N ALA A 607 27.14 0.67 -11.30
CA ALA A 607 26.85 -0.68 -11.77
C ALA A 607 26.44 -0.65 -13.23
N ASP A 608 26.76 -1.71 -13.96
CA ASP A 608 26.50 -1.86 -15.39
C ASP A 608 25.23 -2.66 -15.64
N ILE A 609 24.94 -3.63 -14.76
CA ILE A 609 23.81 -4.55 -14.90
C ILE A 609 22.94 -4.54 -13.63
N LEU A 610 21.66 -4.26 -13.79
CA LEU A 610 20.64 -4.44 -12.75
C LEU A 610 19.85 -5.73 -13.00
N LEU A 611 20.15 -6.77 -12.24
CA LEU A 611 19.42 -8.04 -12.24
C LEU A 611 18.34 -8.02 -11.16
N GLY A 612 17.09 -8.30 -11.52
CA GLY A 612 16.03 -8.36 -10.52
C GLY A 612 14.77 -9.08 -10.96
N THR A 613 13.80 -9.11 -10.05
CA THR A 613 12.44 -9.60 -10.35
C THR A 613 11.56 -8.45 -10.81
N GLN A 614 10.24 -8.63 -10.81
CA GLN A 614 9.26 -7.62 -11.23
C GLN A 614 9.39 -6.24 -10.56
N MET A 615 10.15 -6.12 -9.47
CA MET A 615 10.42 -4.83 -8.81
C MET A 615 11.22 -3.85 -9.69
N ILE A 616 12.09 -4.35 -10.59
CA ILE A 616 12.86 -3.47 -11.50
C ILE A 616 12.02 -2.95 -12.68
N ALA A 617 10.85 -3.56 -12.90
CA ALA A 617 9.99 -3.25 -14.04
C ALA A 617 9.14 -1.97 -13.85
N LYS A 618 9.00 -1.47 -12.61
CA LYS A 618 7.94 -0.51 -12.24
C LYS A 618 8.50 0.79 -11.69
N GLY A 619 7.93 1.92 -12.09
CA GLY A 619 8.17 3.23 -11.46
C GLY A 619 9.62 3.76 -11.49
N LEU A 620 10.50 3.18 -12.33
CA LEU A 620 11.91 3.56 -12.46
C LEU A 620 12.22 4.12 -13.84
N ASP A 621 12.97 5.21 -13.87
CA ASP A 621 13.45 5.86 -15.08
C ASP A 621 14.96 6.05 -14.97
N PHE A 622 15.71 5.43 -15.89
CA PHE A 622 17.16 5.48 -15.96
C PHE A 622 17.57 5.85 -17.39
N PRO A 623 18.13 7.05 -17.62
CA PRO A 623 18.43 7.55 -18.97
C PRO A 623 19.37 6.63 -19.78
N ASP A 624 20.32 5.98 -19.09
CA ASP A 624 21.37 5.19 -19.72
C ASP A 624 21.05 3.70 -19.85
N VAL A 625 19.81 3.30 -19.55
CA VAL A 625 19.33 1.94 -19.81
C VAL A 625 18.89 1.81 -21.26
N THR A 626 19.76 1.22 -22.07
CA THR A 626 19.55 1.01 -23.51
C THR A 626 19.31 -0.46 -23.88
N LEU A 627 19.50 -1.39 -22.92
CA LEU A 627 19.19 -2.82 -23.10
C LEU A 627 18.32 -3.35 -21.96
N VAL A 628 17.29 -4.10 -22.33
CA VAL A 628 16.45 -4.86 -21.40
C VAL A 628 16.40 -6.33 -21.84
N GLY A 629 16.75 -7.24 -20.93
CA GLY A 629 16.66 -8.68 -21.16
C GLY A 629 15.64 -9.34 -20.23
N VAL A 630 14.61 -9.98 -20.79
CA VAL A 630 13.71 -10.86 -20.05
C VAL A 630 14.23 -12.29 -20.17
N LEU A 631 14.71 -12.83 -19.05
CA LEU A 631 15.44 -14.11 -19.05
C LEU A 631 14.51 -15.31 -19.27
N ASN A 632 13.25 -15.21 -18.84
CA ASN A 632 12.24 -16.24 -19.02
C ASN A 632 10.84 -15.60 -18.96
N ALA A 633 10.09 -15.68 -20.05
CA ALA A 633 8.71 -15.21 -20.11
C ALA A 633 7.68 -16.28 -19.69
N ASP A 634 8.02 -17.56 -19.79
CA ASP A 634 7.11 -18.70 -19.62
C ASP A 634 6.63 -18.89 -18.18
N THR A 635 7.44 -18.47 -17.19
CA THR A 635 7.17 -18.74 -15.78
C THR A 635 5.80 -18.24 -15.32
N SER A 636 5.35 -17.07 -15.80
CA SER A 636 4.01 -16.57 -15.47
C SER A 636 2.90 -17.14 -16.35
N LEU A 637 3.21 -17.58 -17.58
CA LEU A 637 2.25 -18.21 -18.49
C LEU A 637 1.85 -19.60 -17.99
N GLY A 638 2.81 -20.35 -17.46
CA GLY A 638 2.59 -21.69 -16.93
C GLY A 638 1.90 -21.73 -15.56
N LEU A 639 1.57 -20.59 -14.95
CA LEU A 639 0.83 -20.56 -13.69
C LEU A 639 -0.62 -21.00 -13.91
N PRO A 640 -1.19 -21.82 -13.01
CA PRO A 640 -2.57 -22.28 -13.12
C PRO A 640 -3.54 -21.18 -12.65
N ASP A 641 -3.51 -20.04 -13.33
CA ASP A 641 -4.31 -18.85 -13.07
C ASP A 641 -4.82 -18.33 -14.41
N PHE A 642 -6.14 -18.12 -14.53
CA PHE A 642 -6.75 -17.58 -15.75
C PHE A 642 -6.26 -16.16 -16.10
N ARG A 643 -5.59 -15.47 -15.16
CA ARG A 643 -4.92 -14.17 -15.36
C ARG A 643 -3.45 -14.30 -15.75
N ALA A 644 -2.92 -15.51 -15.97
CA ALA A 644 -1.53 -15.76 -16.33
C ALA A 644 -1.10 -14.97 -17.57
N SER A 645 -1.87 -15.06 -18.66
CA SER A 645 -1.63 -14.35 -19.91
C SER A 645 -1.67 -12.83 -19.74
N GLU A 646 -2.68 -12.31 -19.02
CA GLU A 646 -2.82 -10.88 -18.69
C GLU A 646 -1.61 -10.34 -17.94
N ARG A 647 -1.19 -11.03 -16.86
CA ARG A 647 -0.02 -10.64 -16.09
C ARG A 647 1.27 -10.70 -16.90
N THR A 648 1.41 -11.71 -17.76
CA THR A 648 2.57 -11.85 -18.64
C THR A 648 2.63 -10.71 -19.63
N PHE A 649 1.54 -10.41 -20.33
CA PHE A 649 1.45 -9.31 -21.28
C PHE A 649 1.78 -7.97 -20.60
N GLN A 650 1.16 -7.68 -19.45
CA GLN A 650 1.39 -6.45 -18.69
C GLN A 650 2.87 -6.32 -18.29
N LEU A 651 3.45 -7.38 -17.73
CA LEU A 651 4.85 -7.39 -17.30
C LEU A 651 5.80 -7.16 -18.48
N LEU A 652 5.65 -7.91 -19.57
CA LEU A 652 6.53 -7.81 -20.74
C LEU A 652 6.44 -6.43 -21.40
N THR A 653 5.23 -5.90 -21.55
CA THR A 653 5.00 -4.55 -22.12
C THR A 653 5.63 -3.47 -21.23
N GLN A 654 5.44 -3.57 -19.91
CA GLN A 654 5.97 -2.59 -18.96
C GLN A 654 7.50 -2.59 -18.93
N VAL A 655 8.12 -3.78 -18.94
CA VAL A 655 9.57 -3.97 -18.95
C VAL A 655 10.18 -3.51 -20.26
N SER A 656 9.55 -3.85 -21.39
CA SER A 656 9.99 -3.40 -22.71
C SER A 656 9.98 -1.87 -22.80
N GLY A 657 8.97 -1.23 -22.21
CA GLY A 657 8.89 0.23 -22.13
C GLY A 657 9.95 0.90 -21.24
N ARG A 658 10.89 0.19 -20.62
CA ARG A 658 12.00 0.76 -19.83
C ARG A 658 13.24 1.08 -20.66
N ALA A 659 13.44 0.40 -21.79
CA ALA A 659 14.56 0.68 -22.68
C ALA A 659 14.30 1.95 -23.52
N GLY A 660 15.34 2.77 -23.71
CA GLY A 660 15.32 3.89 -24.68
C GLY A 660 14.27 4.95 -24.34
N ARG A 661 14.32 5.49 -23.11
CA ARG A 661 13.46 6.62 -22.66
C ARG A 661 14.10 7.98 -22.86
N ALA A 662 15.41 8.02 -23.03
CA ALA A 662 16.20 9.21 -23.33
C ALA A 662 16.53 9.26 -24.82
N GLU A 663 17.53 10.03 -25.24
CA GLU A 663 17.88 10.21 -26.67
C GLU A 663 18.32 8.92 -27.38
N LYS A 664 18.79 7.92 -26.62
CA LYS A 664 19.35 6.69 -27.18
C LYS A 664 18.26 5.63 -27.50
N PRO A 665 18.33 4.96 -28.65
CA PRO A 665 17.40 3.87 -28.98
C PRO A 665 17.60 2.69 -28.03
N GLY A 666 16.50 2.09 -27.58
CA GLY A 666 16.49 0.92 -26.71
C GLY A 666 16.31 -0.38 -27.48
N GLN A 667 16.92 -1.45 -26.99
CA GLN A 667 16.72 -2.83 -27.46
C GLN A 667 16.18 -3.71 -26.33
N VAL A 668 15.26 -4.62 -26.67
CA VAL A 668 14.66 -5.55 -25.72
C VAL A 668 14.76 -6.97 -26.27
N PHE A 669 15.23 -7.90 -25.45
CA PHE A 669 15.22 -9.33 -25.76
C PHE A 669 14.28 -10.06 -24.80
N ILE A 670 13.35 -10.84 -25.33
CA ILE A 670 12.43 -11.68 -24.57
C ILE A 670 12.74 -13.14 -24.88
N GLN A 671 13.30 -13.85 -23.89
CA GLN A 671 13.60 -15.27 -24.01
C GLN A 671 12.41 -16.11 -23.55
N THR A 672 12.00 -17.06 -24.38
CA THR A 672 10.85 -17.93 -24.12
C THR A 672 10.99 -19.28 -24.81
N TYR A 673 10.35 -20.29 -24.23
CA TYR A 673 10.16 -21.61 -24.86
C TYR A 673 8.85 -21.70 -25.65
N ASN A 674 8.02 -20.67 -25.60
CA ASN A 674 6.74 -20.58 -26.28
C ASN A 674 6.68 -19.29 -27.12
N PRO A 675 7.57 -19.10 -28.11
CA PRO A 675 7.67 -17.85 -28.87
C PRO A 675 6.35 -17.47 -29.53
N ASP A 676 5.56 -18.44 -30.00
CA ASP A 676 4.29 -18.19 -30.70
C ASP A 676 3.11 -17.89 -29.76
N HIS A 677 3.31 -17.92 -28.44
CA HIS A 677 2.22 -17.62 -27.51
C HIS A 677 1.74 -16.18 -27.71
N TYR A 678 0.42 -16.01 -27.93
CA TYR A 678 -0.17 -14.72 -28.32
C TYR A 678 0.13 -13.58 -27.36
N ALA A 679 0.20 -13.83 -26.05
CA ALA A 679 0.53 -12.81 -25.06
C ALA A 679 1.95 -12.26 -25.26
N ILE A 680 2.90 -13.08 -25.72
CA ILE A 680 4.29 -12.67 -26.00
C ILE A 680 4.35 -11.91 -27.33
N GLN A 681 3.74 -12.46 -28.38
CA GLN A 681 3.71 -11.82 -29.71
C GLN A 681 3.02 -10.45 -29.67
N LEU A 682 1.92 -10.31 -28.94
CA LEU A 682 1.24 -9.04 -28.78
C LEU A 682 1.99 -8.08 -27.87
N ALA A 683 2.74 -8.58 -26.87
CA ALA A 683 3.62 -7.74 -26.05
C ALA A 683 4.82 -7.20 -26.84
N LYS A 684 5.37 -7.99 -27.78
CA LYS A 684 6.44 -7.57 -28.71
C LYS A 684 6.06 -6.30 -29.47
N THR A 685 4.83 -6.23 -29.97
CA THR A 685 4.30 -5.07 -30.68
C THR A 685 3.52 -4.09 -29.79
N GLN A 686 3.47 -4.35 -28.48
CA GLN A 686 2.69 -3.61 -27.48
C GLN A 686 1.20 -3.41 -27.88
N ASN A 687 0.61 -4.40 -28.57
CA ASN A 687 -0.74 -4.30 -29.13
C ASN A 687 -1.79 -4.72 -28.09
N TYR A 688 -2.13 -3.77 -27.21
CA TYR A 688 -3.10 -4.01 -26.15
C TYR A 688 -4.53 -4.22 -26.66
N GLU A 689 -4.94 -3.59 -27.77
CA GLU A 689 -6.32 -3.73 -28.28
C GLU A 689 -6.60 -5.16 -28.77
N GLN A 690 -5.69 -5.75 -29.55
CA GLN A 690 -5.82 -7.15 -29.96
C GLN A 690 -5.74 -8.11 -28.77
N PHE A 691 -4.86 -7.80 -27.80
CA PHE A 691 -4.73 -8.58 -26.58
C PHE A 691 -6.04 -8.58 -25.79
N PHE A 692 -6.60 -7.40 -25.55
CA PHE A 692 -7.89 -7.21 -24.87
C PHE A 692 -9.01 -7.95 -25.59
N GLY A 693 -9.12 -7.82 -26.92
CA GLY A 693 -10.14 -8.52 -27.71
C GLY A 693 -10.07 -10.04 -27.54
N ARG A 694 -8.87 -10.62 -27.64
CA ARG A 694 -8.65 -12.06 -27.49
C ARG A 694 -8.91 -12.55 -26.07
N GLU A 695 -8.34 -11.88 -25.06
CA GLU A 695 -8.58 -12.24 -23.65
C GLU A 695 -10.06 -12.17 -23.29
N MET A 696 -10.76 -11.12 -23.70
CA MET A 696 -12.18 -10.97 -23.37
C MET A 696 -13.03 -12.09 -23.97
N GLN A 697 -12.71 -12.58 -25.17
CA GLN A 697 -13.36 -13.77 -25.73
C GLN A 697 -13.10 -15.02 -24.89
N LEU A 698 -11.86 -15.25 -24.44
CA LEU A 698 -11.50 -16.37 -23.58
C LEU A 698 -12.20 -16.28 -22.21
N ARG A 699 -12.18 -15.10 -21.56
CA ARG A 699 -12.87 -14.86 -20.28
C ARG A 699 -14.38 -15.08 -20.39
N HIS A 700 -14.97 -14.71 -21.52
CA HIS A 700 -16.39 -14.93 -21.77
C HIS A 700 -16.72 -16.42 -21.85
N ARG A 701 -15.94 -17.20 -22.63
CA ARG A 701 -16.11 -18.65 -22.77
C ARG A 701 -15.87 -19.40 -21.45
N GLY A 702 -14.86 -18.97 -20.69
CA GLY A 702 -14.48 -19.58 -19.40
C GLY A 702 -15.31 -19.14 -18.19
N ASN A 703 -16.34 -18.31 -18.39
CA ASN A 703 -17.17 -17.74 -17.32
C ASN A 703 -16.33 -17.03 -16.23
N TYR A 704 -15.33 -16.25 -16.64
CA TYR A 704 -14.42 -15.55 -15.75
C TYR A 704 -14.73 -14.04 -15.66
N PRO A 705 -14.23 -13.35 -14.61
CA PRO A 705 -14.23 -11.89 -14.58
C PRO A 705 -13.62 -11.27 -15.84
N PRO A 706 -14.20 -10.16 -16.36
CA PRO A 706 -15.27 -9.34 -15.76
C PRO A 706 -16.72 -9.77 -16.08
N TYR A 707 -16.95 -10.88 -16.79
CA TYR A 707 -18.31 -11.32 -17.16
C TYR A 707 -19.06 -12.01 -16.02
N TYR A 708 -18.30 -12.60 -15.10
CA TYR A 708 -18.78 -13.23 -13.87
C TYR A 708 -18.05 -12.62 -12.67
N PHE A 709 -18.74 -12.51 -11.55
CA PHE A 709 -18.11 -12.34 -10.24
C PHE A 709 -17.57 -13.68 -9.75
N ALA A 710 -16.56 -13.62 -8.89
CA ALA A 710 -16.02 -14.80 -8.24
C ALA A 710 -15.87 -14.58 -6.74
N VAL A 711 -16.17 -15.60 -5.94
CA VAL A 711 -15.90 -15.62 -4.49
C VAL A 711 -15.12 -16.89 -4.17
N LYS A 712 -14.00 -16.75 -3.46
CA LYS A 712 -13.21 -17.88 -2.94
C LYS A 712 -13.45 -18.02 -1.44
N LEU A 713 -13.82 -19.22 -1.00
CA LEU A 713 -13.87 -19.58 0.41
C LEU A 713 -12.67 -20.48 0.71
N THR A 714 -12.06 -20.28 1.87
CA THR A 714 -10.97 -21.11 2.37
C THR A 714 -11.30 -21.55 3.78
N ALA A 715 -11.22 -22.85 4.06
CA ALA A 715 -11.29 -23.42 5.40
C ALA A 715 -9.90 -23.95 5.77
N SER A 716 -9.47 -23.71 7.01
CA SER A 716 -8.20 -24.26 7.50
C SER A 716 -8.28 -24.71 8.94
N ASP A 717 -7.54 -25.76 9.26
CA ASP A 717 -7.42 -26.32 10.61
C ASP A 717 -6.05 -27.02 10.76
N VAL A 718 -5.62 -27.31 11.99
CA VAL A 718 -4.45 -28.16 12.25
C VAL A 718 -4.73 -29.63 11.91
N ASP A 719 -6.01 -30.02 11.92
CA ASP A 719 -6.51 -31.34 11.54
C ASP A 719 -7.16 -31.29 10.14
N GLU A 720 -6.59 -32.04 9.19
CA GLU A 720 -7.04 -32.08 7.81
C GLU A 720 -8.51 -32.51 7.66
N HIS A 721 -8.94 -33.50 8.45
CA HIS A 721 -10.31 -34.02 8.37
C HIS A 721 -11.33 -32.96 8.77
N LYS A 722 -11.03 -32.16 9.79
CA LYS A 722 -11.90 -31.05 10.21
C LYS A 722 -12.01 -29.95 9.16
N ALA A 723 -10.89 -29.61 8.51
CA ALA A 723 -10.89 -28.61 7.44
C ALA A 723 -11.73 -29.09 6.23
N ALA A 724 -11.58 -30.36 5.85
CA ALA A 724 -12.34 -30.98 4.77
C ALA A 724 -13.84 -31.05 5.10
N GLU A 725 -14.20 -31.55 6.29
CA GLU A 725 -15.59 -31.68 6.74
C GLU A 725 -16.31 -30.32 6.80
N ALA A 726 -15.63 -29.30 7.34
CA ALA A 726 -16.15 -27.94 7.37
C ALA A 726 -16.46 -27.42 5.95
N MET A 727 -15.57 -27.68 4.98
CA MET A 727 -15.80 -27.26 3.61
C MET A 727 -16.94 -28.05 2.93
N VAL A 728 -17.07 -29.35 3.20
CA VAL A 728 -18.20 -30.16 2.70
C VAL A 728 -19.53 -29.66 3.28
N SER A 729 -19.57 -29.26 4.55
CA SER A 729 -20.74 -28.65 5.17
C SER A 729 -21.12 -27.31 4.51
N ILE A 730 -20.12 -26.46 4.25
CA ILE A 730 -20.29 -25.20 3.51
C ILE A 730 -20.87 -25.45 2.11
N VAL A 731 -20.34 -26.44 1.38
CA VAL A 731 -20.83 -26.81 0.04
C VAL A 731 -22.29 -27.25 0.08
N ARG A 732 -22.67 -28.08 1.06
CA ARG A 732 -24.07 -28.51 1.24
C ARG A 732 -25.00 -27.32 1.46
N LYS A 733 -24.61 -26.38 2.33
CA LYS A 733 -25.37 -25.16 2.60
C LYS A 733 -25.47 -24.23 1.40
N LEU A 734 -24.38 -24.05 0.65
CA LEU A 734 -24.40 -23.19 -0.53
C LEU A 734 -25.26 -23.77 -1.66
N LYS A 735 -25.29 -25.10 -1.83
CA LYS A 735 -26.15 -25.76 -2.83
C LYS A 735 -27.65 -25.53 -2.60
N THR A 736 -28.10 -25.25 -1.37
CA THR A 736 -29.52 -24.94 -1.10
C THR A 736 -29.88 -23.49 -1.42
N VAL A 737 -28.88 -22.61 -1.58
CA VAL A 737 -29.07 -21.16 -1.78
C VAL A 737 -28.76 -20.74 -3.22
N LEU A 738 -27.75 -21.36 -3.84
CA LEU A 738 -27.30 -21.02 -5.19
C LEU A 738 -28.27 -21.52 -6.26
N THR A 739 -28.54 -20.67 -7.26
CA THR A 739 -29.29 -21.12 -8.44
C THR A 739 -28.43 -22.03 -9.33
N PRO A 740 -29.03 -22.83 -10.24
CA PRO A 740 -28.28 -23.63 -11.22
C PRO A 740 -27.39 -22.82 -12.17
N LYS A 741 -27.52 -21.48 -12.19
CA LYS A 741 -26.70 -20.58 -13.02
C LYS A 741 -25.35 -20.25 -12.36
N ALA A 742 -25.22 -20.48 -11.06
CA ALA A 742 -23.94 -20.34 -10.37
C ALA A 742 -23.08 -21.58 -10.59
N ILE A 743 -21.78 -21.38 -10.76
CA ILE A 743 -20.81 -22.46 -10.93
C ILE A 743 -20.06 -22.62 -9.62
N LEU A 744 -20.12 -23.83 -9.06
CA LEU A 744 -19.44 -24.21 -7.83
C LEU A 744 -18.26 -25.14 -8.15
N LEU A 745 -17.04 -24.69 -7.88
CA LEU A 745 -15.80 -25.44 -8.13
C LEU A 745 -15.14 -25.83 -6.80
N GLY A 746 -14.84 -27.12 -6.65
CA GLY A 746 -14.36 -27.71 -5.40
C GLY A 746 -15.47 -28.44 -4.62
N PRO A 747 -15.19 -28.87 -3.38
CA PRO A 747 -14.06 -28.47 -2.55
C PRO A 747 -12.76 -29.20 -2.90
N THR A 748 -11.63 -28.50 -2.85
CA THR A 748 -10.30 -29.05 -3.15
C THR A 748 -9.28 -28.62 -2.09
N PRO A 749 -8.23 -29.42 -1.84
CA PRO A 749 -7.05 -28.92 -1.15
C PRO A 749 -6.46 -27.72 -1.91
N SER A 750 -6.05 -26.68 -1.18
CA SER A 750 -5.44 -25.48 -1.75
C SER A 750 -4.08 -25.80 -2.39
N ALA A 751 -3.56 -24.91 -3.26
CA ALA A 751 -2.27 -25.12 -3.93
C ALA A 751 -1.14 -25.39 -2.95
N ILE A 752 -1.16 -24.70 -1.81
CA ILE A 752 -0.33 -24.98 -0.66
C ILE A 752 -1.18 -25.75 0.35
N ALA A 753 -1.10 -27.08 0.31
CA ALA A 753 -1.92 -27.95 1.14
C ALA A 753 -1.66 -27.77 2.64
N ARG A 754 -0.42 -27.41 3.03
CA ARG A 754 -0.02 -27.23 4.43
C ARG A 754 0.93 -26.05 4.65
N VAL A 755 0.59 -25.15 5.57
CA VAL A 755 1.46 -24.05 6.03
C VAL A 755 1.44 -23.99 7.55
N ASN A 756 2.62 -23.96 8.20
CA ASN A 756 2.73 -23.89 9.66
C ASN A 756 1.88 -24.93 10.40
N LYS A 757 1.91 -26.18 9.92
CA LYS A 757 1.12 -27.33 10.41
C LYS A 757 -0.41 -27.22 10.25
N ARG A 758 -0.91 -26.25 9.49
CA ARG A 758 -2.34 -26.11 9.16
C ARG A 758 -2.63 -26.55 7.73
N TYR A 759 -3.73 -27.27 7.54
CA TYR A 759 -4.25 -27.75 6.27
C TYR A 759 -5.29 -26.79 5.70
N TYR A 760 -5.32 -26.61 4.38
CA TYR A 760 -6.18 -25.62 3.72
C TYR A 760 -7.03 -26.26 2.62
N TYR A 761 -8.35 -26.10 2.73
CA TYR A 761 -9.32 -26.46 1.69
C TYR A 761 -9.96 -25.20 1.11
N GLN A 762 -10.29 -25.24 -0.17
CA GLN A 762 -10.90 -24.12 -0.86
C GLN A 762 -12.11 -24.51 -1.70
N LEU A 763 -12.92 -23.50 -2.00
CA LEU A 763 -14.12 -23.55 -2.83
C LEU A 763 -14.20 -22.23 -3.61
N VAL A 764 -14.52 -22.30 -4.90
CA VAL A 764 -14.71 -21.11 -5.74
C VAL A 764 -16.13 -21.10 -6.30
N ILE A 765 -16.81 -19.96 -6.15
CA ILE A 765 -18.14 -19.70 -6.69
C ILE A 765 -18.00 -18.68 -7.81
N LYS A 766 -18.44 -19.02 -9.02
CA LYS A 766 -18.56 -18.06 -10.14
C LYS A 766 -20.04 -17.77 -10.37
N TYR A 767 -20.43 -16.50 -10.46
CA TYR A 767 -21.83 -16.10 -10.60
C TYR A 767 -22.01 -14.74 -11.29
N LYS A 768 -23.21 -14.47 -11.81
CA LYS A 768 -23.58 -13.13 -12.33
C LYS A 768 -24.45 -12.35 -11.33
N LYS A 769 -25.56 -12.95 -10.91
CA LYS A 769 -26.51 -12.36 -9.96
C LYS A 769 -27.05 -13.45 -9.05
N GLU A 770 -26.67 -13.39 -7.78
CA GLU A 770 -27.09 -14.34 -6.74
C GLU A 770 -27.46 -13.52 -5.49
N PRO A 771 -28.69 -13.00 -5.38
CA PRO A 771 -29.08 -12.07 -4.32
C PRO A 771 -28.97 -12.66 -2.90
N GLN A 772 -29.16 -13.98 -2.75
CA GLN A 772 -29.11 -14.65 -1.46
C GLN A 772 -27.70 -15.08 -1.04
N LEU A 773 -26.71 -15.03 -1.95
CA LEU A 773 -25.35 -15.49 -1.69
C LEU A 773 -24.68 -14.68 -0.58
N ASP A 774 -24.78 -13.35 -0.62
CA ASP A 774 -24.14 -12.49 0.39
C ASP A 774 -24.63 -12.82 1.82
N SER A 775 -25.95 -13.01 1.98
CA SER A 775 -26.55 -13.38 3.27
C SER A 775 -26.03 -14.73 3.76
N ALA A 776 -25.99 -15.74 2.89
CA ALA A 776 -25.48 -17.08 3.23
C ALA A 776 -23.99 -17.04 3.62
N LEU A 777 -23.18 -16.25 2.92
CA LEU A 777 -21.76 -16.06 3.22
C LEU A 777 -21.55 -15.37 4.59
N PHE A 778 -22.37 -14.38 4.93
CA PHE A 778 -22.33 -13.76 6.28
C PHE A 778 -22.72 -14.74 7.37
N GLU A 779 -23.71 -15.58 7.13
CA GLU A 779 -24.13 -16.60 8.09
C GLU A 779 -23.01 -17.64 8.31
N ILE A 780 -22.37 -18.10 7.23
CA ILE A 780 -21.20 -19.00 7.28
C ILE A 780 -20.08 -18.37 8.11
N LEU A 781 -19.72 -17.11 7.82
CA LEU A 781 -18.68 -16.39 8.56
C LEU A 781 -19.02 -16.25 10.06
N SER A 782 -20.28 -15.96 10.37
CA SER A 782 -20.75 -15.81 11.75
C SER A 782 -20.74 -17.13 12.51
N GLN A 783 -21.13 -18.23 11.86
CA GLN A 783 -21.08 -19.57 12.44
C GLN A 783 -19.62 -20.03 12.66
N ALA A 784 -18.72 -19.71 11.71
CA ALA A 784 -17.31 -20.04 11.80
C ALA A 784 -16.66 -19.50 13.08
N GLN A 785 -17.02 -18.29 13.53
CA GLN A 785 -16.49 -17.73 14.78
C GLN A 785 -16.82 -18.56 16.01
N LYS A 786 -18.02 -19.16 16.07
CA LYS A 786 -18.45 -19.99 17.21
C LYS A 786 -17.58 -21.25 17.32
N VAL A 787 -17.24 -21.83 16.17
CA VAL A 787 -16.45 -23.07 16.04
C VAL A 787 -14.94 -22.79 16.08
N SER A 788 -14.51 -21.54 15.84
CA SER A 788 -13.09 -21.16 15.77
C SER A 788 -12.30 -21.40 17.06
N ARG A 789 -12.99 -21.51 18.21
CA ARG A 789 -12.38 -21.97 19.48
C ARG A 789 -11.71 -23.34 19.38
N GLY A 790 -12.13 -24.17 18.42
CA GLY A 790 -11.55 -25.49 18.13
C GLY A 790 -10.38 -25.50 17.13
N GLY A 791 -9.94 -24.34 16.62
CA GLY A 791 -8.82 -24.23 15.66
C GLY A 791 -9.20 -23.98 14.20
N LEU A 792 -10.48 -24.13 13.86
CA LEU A 792 -11.02 -23.93 12.50
C LEU A 792 -11.06 -22.44 12.14
N GLN A 793 -10.61 -22.11 10.93
CA GLN A 793 -10.68 -20.76 10.38
C GLN A 793 -11.31 -20.78 9.00
N ILE A 794 -12.29 -19.91 8.77
CA ILE A 794 -12.94 -19.71 7.48
C ILE A 794 -12.63 -18.29 7.01
N ALA A 795 -12.17 -18.16 5.77
CA ALA A 795 -11.91 -16.90 5.11
C ALA A 795 -12.70 -16.81 3.80
N ILE A 796 -13.21 -15.64 3.49
CA ILE A 796 -13.98 -15.37 2.27
C ILE A 796 -13.27 -14.25 1.51
N ASP A 797 -13.01 -14.45 0.22
CA ASP A 797 -12.41 -13.45 -0.65
C ASP A 797 -13.32 -13.16 -1.84
N ARG A 798 -13.78 -11.91 -1.92
CA ARG A 798 -14.55 -11.41 -3.06
C ARG A 798 -13.61 -10.97 -4.17
N ASN A 799 -13.87 -11.47 -5.38
CA ASN A 799 -13.07 -11.24 -6.58
C ASN A 799 -11.57 -11.45 -6.30
N PRO A 800 -11.17 -12.67 -5.91
CA PRO A 800 -9.78 -12.96 -5.59
C PRO A 800 -8.88 -12.67 -6.80
N MET A 801 -7.69 -12.12 -6.52
CA MET A 801 -6.68 -11.91 -7.56
C MET A 801 -5.99 -13.22 -7.95
N SER A 802 -5.99 -14.22 -7.06
CA SER A 802 -5.48 -15.57 -7.28
C SER A 802 -6.45 -16.61 -6.74
N PHE A 803 -6.73 -17.64 -7.53
CA PHE A 803 -7.46 -18.83 -7.06
C PHE A 803 -6.54 -19.95 -6.54
N MET A 804 -5.23 -19.75 -6.61
CA MET A 804 -4.25 -20.57 -5.89
C MET A 804 -4.19 -20.23 -4.40
#